data_AF-A0A936MRJ5-F1
#
_entry.id   AF-A0A936MRJ5-F1
#
_cell.length_a   1.000
_cell.length_b   1.000
_cell.length_c   1.000
_cell.angle_alpha   90.00
_cell.angle_beta   90.00
_cell.angle_gamma   90.00
#
_symmetry.space_group_name_H-M   'P 1'
#
loop_
_entity.id
_entity.type
_entity.pdbx_description
1 polymer ?
#
loop_
_entity_poly.entity_id
_entity_poly.type
_entity_poly.pdbx_seq_one_letter_code
_entity_poly.pdbx_strand_id
1 'polypeptide(L)'
;MDSGAGNNGPKGPGNPPTPAAPGVRAAMPSSARRTLRAGEIPSAKIECVHAEQCGGCPLIGIDHAQQLTTKRARVVSSIVHYPALELLYTRQVIPADLIVAYRGRAKLIVSPTGGIGLYGRSGNHEVVDIPSCRVLAPPLSEVTATLRALLASPPAGTEALLTPFDPQKGGVLRAIDLREVHMPAAVATSFPETTPGPQGSRVGVLLTFVLQRDRASSRDALMAAGKLVRPLLPRVIGVAANLHEADAPQILGPETIVLDGAAHAEDRIGRTYHMASYGSFVQVHRGQAARVHALIAREIASLDMQLLLDETGTKRRQPRVLDLYGGSGAISVALAQEQNIVTMIESFAPAVANARAAAASQGLGELDARVGDAAELVTQLVSKHEKFDTVVMNPPRRGVSPAAREAIARIGAPLCIYVSCDPDTLARDLDHFSRVGYTSSELIPLDMIPLTEEVETIAVLKKAPPVAPRVIYEDDDVIVVEKGPHEPVENQPEYVTSLMQRCLRLPGVSSLKVVNKLDTGTSGLCIFARNEVARQLWATALATSGRLIYLVAAKGVTPTKGAIARDLREAGRSYMARTRYRRLAVASGHSILRVIPDGHRPHQIRRHLAAIGHPVLGDERYGHVATNRYFEEKHGLDRSFVHLIRIEIAHPRTGAKLLIESTLPGDLRGTLERSTGSNVLKFLEQKHALGEQRASSMLPPDPSGARTSQPRLTPLSDPPPSHAPDSLVEPTSQGTPDSLALPPPSRPSYAPTITERPPASESALSPVPDLDEAPQTNRHAIVSDDDF
;
A
#
# COMPACT_ATOMS: atom_id res chain seq x y z
N MET A 1 45.62 50.93 19.55
CA MET A 1 45.01 50.84 20.90
C MET A 1 45.29 49.41 21.38
N ASP A 2 46.56 49.13 21.68
CA ASP A 2 47.18 49.22 23.02
C ASP A 2 46.69 48.06 23.92
N SER A 3 47.53 47.25 24.59
CA SER A 3 48.98 47.29 24.80
C SER A 3 49.46 46.05 25.60
N GLY A 4 50.78 45.77 25.50
CA GLY A 4 51.69 45.14 26.50
C GLY A 4 51.50 43.65 26.85
N ALA A 5 52.54 42.87 27.19
CA ALA A 5 53.98 43.08 27.29
C ALA A 5 54.68 41.71 27.38
N GLY A 6 55.94 41.62 26.91
CA GLY A 6 56.77 40.40 26.96
C GLY A 6 57.65 40.29 28.20
N ASN A 7 58.23 39.12 28.46
CA ASN A 7 59.61 39.00 28.99
C ASN A 7 60.24 37.61 28.77
N ASN A 8 61.57 37.61 28.64
CA ASN A 8 62.47 36.53 28.23
C ASN A 8 63.17 35.77 29.39
N GLY A 9 63.36 34.44 29.23
CA GLY A 9 64.56 33.64 29.61
C GLY A 9 64.77 33.23 31.08
N PRO A 10 65.67 32.24 31.42
CA PRO A 10 66.62 31.50 30.57
C PRO A 10 66.66 29.94 30.76
N LYS A 11 67.59 29.32 30.00
CA LYS A 11 67.83 27.88 29.76
C LYS A 11 68.72 27.15 30.80
N GLY A 12 68.53 25.82 30.88
CA GLY A 12 69.60 24.77 30.87
C GLY A 12 69.62 23.80 32.06
N PRO A 13 70.27 22.60 32.00
CA PRO A 13 70.70 21.78 30.84
C PRO A 13 70.49 20.22 31.00
N GLY A 14 70.53 19.47 29.89
CA GLY A 14 71.29 18.18 29.80
C GLY A 14 70.58 16.80 29.82
N ASN A 15 70.22 16.28 28.61
CA ASN A 15 70.36 14.92 27.98
C ASN A 15 70.45 13.60 28.81
N PRO A 16 70.07 12.39 28.27
CA PRO A 16 70.14 11.94 26.85
C PRO A 16 68.93 11.13 26.30
N PRO A 17 68.92 10.75 25.00
CA PRO A 17 67.80 10.07 24.35
C PRO A 17 67.89 8.54 24.47
N THR A 18 66.74 7.87 24.50
CA THR A 18 66.64 6.41 24.33
C THR A 18 65.51 6.08 23.33
N PRO A 19 65.64 5.02 22.51
CA PRO A 19 65.10 4.98 21.17
C PRO A 19 63.67 4.44 21.08
N ALA A 20 63.02 4.78 19.97
CA ALA A 20 61.67 4.41 19.61
C ALA A 20 61.50 2.90 19.32
N ALA A 21 60.34 2.35 19.73
CA ALA A 21 59.66 1.22 19.08
C ALA A 21 58.18 1.16 19.56
N PRO A 22 57.26 0.53 18.81
CA PRO A 22 55.96 1.12 18.48
C PRO A 22 54.76 0.40 19.12
N GLY A 23 53.64 1.12 19.22
CA GLY A 23 52.32 0.50 19.34
C GLY A 23 51.42 1.13 20.38
N VAL A 24 50.55 2.05 19.95
CA VAL A 24 49.30 2.31 20.66
C VAL A 24 48.19 2.36 19.62
N ARG A 25 47.37 1.30 19.62
CA ARG A 25 46.06 1.26 18.98
C ARG A 25 45.25 2.44 19.53
N ALA A 26 44.82 3.34 18.65
CA ALA A 26 43.83 4.35 19.01
C ALA A 26 42.52 3.65 19.39
N ALA A 27 42.20 3.68 20.68
CA ALA A 27 40.92 3.22 21.20
C ALA A 27 39.81 4.17 20.71
N MET A 28 38.81 3.61 20.05
CA MET A 28 37.53 4.29 19.77
C MET A 28 36.86 4.67 21.09
N PRO A 29 36.25 5.86 21.22
CA PRO A 29 35.60 6.28 22.46
C PRO A 29 34.34 5.44 22.74
N SER A 30 34.22 5.00 24.00
CA SER A 30 33.19 4.11 24.54
C SER A 30 31.84 4.78 24.78
N SER A 31 31.20 5.36 23.75
CA SER A 31 29.82 5.87 23.89
C SER A 31 28.73 4.84 23.53
N ALA A 32 29.09 3.63 23.11
CA ALA A 32 28.13 2.62 22.66
C ALA A 32 27.87 1.53 23.71
N ARG A 33 27.08 1.84 24.74
CA ARG A 33 26.19 0.90 25.46
C ARG A 33 25.40 1.63 26.55
N ARG A 34 24.56 2.59 26.14
CA ARG A 34 23.41 2.96 26.95
C ARG A 34 22.21 2.23 26.36
N THR A 35 21.64 1.28 27.09
CA THR A 35 20.29 0.77 26.83
C THR A 35 19.36 1.98 26.97
N LEU A 36 18.82 2.46 25.85
CA LEU A 36 17.82 3.53 25.85
C LEU A 36 16.68 3.10 26.77
N ARG A 37 16.19 4.01 27.62
CA ARG A 37 14.96 3.74 28.38
C ARG A 37 13.80 3.62 27.39
N ALA A 38 12.78 2.82 27.72
CA ALA A 38 11.57 2.74 26.90
C ALA A 38 10.99 4.15 26.70
N GLY A 39 11.02 4.64 25.45
CA GLY A 39 10.54 5.99 25.08
C GLY A 39 11.62 7.06 24.81
N GLU A 40 12.90 6.81 25.07
CA GLU A 40 13.97 7.75 24.64
C GLU A 40 14.22 7.61 23.12
N ILE A 41 13.83 8.63 22.35
CA ILE A 41 14.17 8.73 20.91
C ILE A 41 15.65 9.13 20.82
N PRO A 42 16.52 8.33 20.16
CA PRO A 42 17.92 8.69 20.04
C PRO A 42 18.08 9.96 19.19
N SER A 43 18.45 11.08 19.82
CA SER A 43 18.95 12.26 19.10
C SER A 43 20.36 11.94 18.61
N ALA A 44 20.45 11.54 17.35
CA ALA A 44 21.71 11.37 16.66
C ALA A 44 21.49 11.69 15.19
N LYS A 45 21.94 12.88 14.76
CA LYS A 45 22.17 13.12 13.33
C LYS A 45 23.22 12.12 12.87
N ILE A 46 22.85 11.26 11.94
CA ILE A 46 23.77 10.28 11.36
C ILE A 46 24.42 10.89 10.13
N GLU A 47 25.74 10.87 10.09
CA GLU A 47 26.53 11.33 8.94
C GLU A 47 27.09 10.14 8.15
N CYS A 48 27.10 10.30 6.82
CA CYS A 48 27.67 9.34 5.89
C CYS A 48 28.41 10.09 4.78
N VAL A 49 29.65 9.70 4.52
CA VAL A 49 30.48 10.31 3.46
C VAL A 49 29.90 10.12 2.06
N HIS A 50 28.97 9.18 1.90
CA HIS A 50 28.30 8.89 0.62
C HIS A 50 26.92 9.57 0.49
N ALA A 51 26.48 10.36 1.48
CA ALA A 51 25.10 10.86 1.57
C ALA A 51 24.67 11.70 0.36
N GLU A 52 25.58 12.47 -0.23
CA GLU A 52 25.29 13.35 -1.37
C GLU A 52 25.07 12.58 -2.68
N GLN A 53 25.67 11.40 -2.82
CA GLN A 53 25.66 10.61 -4.06
C GLN A 53 24.72 9.40 -3.97
N CYS A 54 24.71 8.72 -2.81
CA CYS A 54 23.95 7.49 -2.58
C CYS A 54 22.45 7.77 -2.41
N GLY A 55 21.61 7.04 -3.15
CA GLY A 55 20.15 7.12 -3.04
C GLY A 55 19.54 6.35 -1.85
N GLY A 56 20.35 5.64 -1.05
CA GLY A 56 19.86 4.68 -0.07
C GLY A 56 19.25 5.26 1.21
N CYS A 57 19.59 6.49 1.59
CA CYS A 57 19.15 7.13 2.84
C CYS A 57 18.77 8.61 2.60
N PRO A 58 17.58 8.91 2.05
CA PRO A 58 17.19 10.28 1.72
C PRO A 58 17.06 11.21 2.93
N LEU A 59 16.75 10.67 4.12
CA LEU A 59 16.59 11.46 5.35
C LEU A 59 17.86 11.50 6.23
N ILE A 60 18.99 11.02 5.72
CA ILE A 60 20.25 11.08 6.45
C ILE A 60 20.65 12.54 6.75
N GLY A 61 21.25 12.80 7.91
CA GLY A 61 21.54 14.15 8.40
C GLY A 61 20.37 14.88 9.08
N ILE A 62 19.13 14.36 8.96
CA ILE A 62 17.97 14.86 9.71
C ILE A 62 17.94 14.18 11.09
N ASP A 63 17.57 14.92 12.14
CA ASP A 63 17.41 14.34 13.49
C ASP A 63 16.30 13.26 13.49
N HIS A 64 16.53 12.15 14.20
CA HIS A 64 15.63 11.00 14.14
C HIS A 64 14.20 11.33 14.60
N ALA A 65 14.02 12.20 15.61
CA ALA A 65 12.68 12.61 16.03
C ALA A 65 11.93 13.38 14.93
N GLN A 66 12.66 14.19 14.15
CA GLN A 66 12.11 14.87 12.99
C GLN A 66 11.77 13.87 11.87
N GLN A 67 12.60 12.83 11.65
CA GLN A 67 12.27 11.76 10.70
C GLN A 67 10.96 11.05 11.08
N LEU A 68 10.77 10.71 12.36
CA LEU A 68 9.53 10.09 12.84
C LEU A 68 8.32 11.01 12.65
N THR A 69 8.50 12.33 12.85
CA THR A 69 7.46 13.32 12.58
C THR A 69 7.09 13.37 11.10
N THR A 70 8.09 13.38 10.20
CA THR A 70 7.87 13.34 8.75
C THR A 70 7.14 12.06 8.33
N LYS A 71 7.54 10.89 8.86
CA LYS A 71 6.87 9.61 8.59
C LYS A 71 5.41 9.62 9.06
N ARG A 72 5.14 10.18 10.24
CA ARG A 72 3.76 10.36 10.73
C ARG A 72 2.96 11.26 9.80
N ALA A 73 3.53 12.39 9.38
CA ALA A 73 2.88 13.33 8.49
C ALA A 73 2.53 12.68 7.13
N ARG A 74 3.40 11.81 6.60
CA ARG A 74 3.12 11.00 5.40
C ARG A 74 1.86 10.14 5.58
N VAL A 75 1.75 9.42 6.70
CA VAL A 75 0.57 8.60 7.01
C VAL A 75 -0.69 9.46 7.12
N VAL A 76 -0.64 10.57 7.85
CA VAL A 76 -1.78 11.49 8.01
C VAL A 76 -2.21 12.09 6.67
N SER A 77 -1.25 12.49 5.82
CA SER A 77 -1.53 13.07 4.51
C SER A 77 -2.25 12.09 3.57
N SER A 78 -1.95 10.80 3.65
CA SER A 78 -2.64 9.79 2.83
C SER A 78 -4.11 9.61 3.24
N ILE A 79 -4.42 9.80 4.53
CA ILE A 79 -5.75 9.53 5.11
C ILE A 79 -6.70 10.70 4.91
N VAL A 80 -6.20 11.94 5.00
CA VAL A 80 -7.02 13.17 4.99
C VAL A 80 -7.88 13.33 3.72
N HIS A 81 -7.55 12.59 2.66
CA HIS A 81 -8.30 12.60 1.40
C HIS A 81 -9.54 11.69 1.40
N TYR A 82 -9.79 10.96 2.50
CA TYR A 82 -10.90 10.04 2.63
C TYR A 82 -11.82 10.49 3.77
N PRO A 83 -13.01 11.05 3.47
CA PRO A 83 -13.95 11.49 4.49
C PRO A 83 -14.35 10.38 5.47
N ALA A 84 -14.43 9.13 5.01
CA ALA A 84 -14.74 7.98 5.85
C ALA A 84 -13.68 7.70 6.94
N LEU A 85 -12.48 8.28 6.80
CA LEU A 85 -11.35 8.08 7.71
C LEU A 85 -11.01 9.35 8.51
N GLU A 86 -11.85 10.39 8.48
CA GLU A 86 -11.59 11.68 9.14
C GLU A 86 -11.33 11.55 10.65
N LEU A 87 -12.01 10.60 11.31
CA LEU A 87 -11.89 10.34 12.75
C LEU A 87 -10.76 9.35 13.11
N LEU A 88 -9.97 8.90 12.13
CA LEU A 88 -8.93 7.91 12.35
C LEU A 88 -7.69 8.54 12.99
N TYR A 89 -7.38 8.15 14.23
CA TYR A 89 -6.22 8.68 14.93
C TYR A 89 -4.92 8.01 14.47
N THR A 90 -3.94 8.79 14.01
CA THR A 90 -2.59 8.27 13.71
C THR A 90 -1.66 8.47 14.91
N ARG A 91 -1.24 7.36 15.55
CA ARG A 91 -0.29 7.37 16.67
C ARG A 91 1.06 7.97 16.26
N GLN A 92 1.89 8.30 17.27
CA GLN A 92 3.31 8.56 17.02
C GLN A 92 3.98 7.31 16.44
N VAL A 93 4.95 7.53 15.53
CA VAL A 93 5.70 6.43 14.92
C VAL A 93 6.53 5.74 15.99
N ILE A 94 6.34 4.43 16.13
CA ILE A 94 7.15 3.61 17.03
C ILE A 94 8.59 3.61 16.47
N PRO A 95 9.57 4.16 17.21
CA PRO A 95 10.95 4.24 16.74
C PRO A 95 11.57 2.85 16.59
N ALA A 96 12.53 2.74 15.67
CA ALA A 96 13.40 1.59 15.58
C ALA A 96 14.37 1.51 16.77
N ASP A 97 14.65 0.30 17.24
CA ASP A 97 15.66 0.08 18.29
C ASP A 97 17.08 0.40 17.80
N LEU A 98 17.34 0.18 16.50
CA LEU A 98 18.60 0.49 15.84
C LEU A 98 18.34 1.33 14.59
N ILE A 99 18.97 2.50 14.52
CA ILE A 99 18.90 3.40 13.35
C ILE A 99 20.09 3.28 12.40
N VAL A 100 21.14 2.58 12.85
CA VAL A 100 22.35 2.21 12.09
C VAL A 100 22.62 0.72 12.29
N ALA A 101 23.37 0.11 11.38
CA ALA A 101 23.74 -1.31 11.45
C ALA A 101 22.55 -2.29 11.63
N TYR A 102 21.35 -1.90 11.21
CA TYR A 102 20.13 -2.67 11.38
C TYR A 102 19.78 -3.55 10.16
N ARG A 103 20.34 -3.21 8.99
CA ARG A 103 19.92 -3.77 7.70
C ARG A 103 20.57 -5.13 7.48
N GLY A 104 19.81 -6.18 7.79
CA GLY A 104 20.23 -7.58 7.65
C GLY A 104 20.13 -8.14 6.23
N ARG A 105 19.67 -7.36 5.25
CA ARG A 105 19.68 -7.75 3.84
C ARG A 105 20.04 -6.58 2.93
N ALA A 106 20.93 -6.82 1.97
CA ALA A 106 21.34 -5.83 0.98
C ALA A 106 21.50 -6.44 -0.41
N LYS A 107 20.97 -5.74 -1.42
CA LYS A 107 21.23 -5.98 -2.83
C LYS A 107 22.14 -4.86 -3.30
N LEU A 108 23.39 -5.19 -3.64
CA LEU A 108 24.42 -4.23 -4.00
C LEU A 108 24.83 -4.47 -5.45
N ILE A 109 24.86 -3.42 -6.25
CA ILE A 109 25.28 -3.46 -7.65
C ILE A 109 26.80 -3.47 -7.71
N VAL A 110 27.35 -4.25 -8.65
CA VAL A 110 28.78 -4.29 -8.94
C VAL A 110 29.03 -3.45 -10.19
N SER A 111 29.90 -2.45 -10.09
CA SER A 111 30.28 -1.61 -11.22
C SER A 111 31.25 -2.35 -12.15
N PRO A 112 31.39 -1.93 -13.42
CA PRO A 112 32.39 -2.49 -14.33
C PRO A 112 33.84 -2.42 -13.81
N THR A 113 34.13 -1.48 -12.90
CA THR A 113 35.44 -1.31 -12.26
C THR A 113 35.61 -2.14 -10.98
N GLY A 114 34.63 -2.98 -10.62
CA GLY A 114 34.64 -3.80 -9.41
C GLY A 114 34.21 -3.07 -8.12
N GLY A 115 33.73 -1.83 -8.23
CA GLY A 115 33.08 -1.13 -7.12
C GLY A 115 31.78 -1.81 -6.72
N ILE A 116 31.41 -1.74 -5.44
CA ILE A 116 30.18 -2.35 -4.91
C ILE A 116 29.31 -1.27 -4.26
N GLY A 117 28.05 -1.16 -4.64
CA GLY A 117 27.20 -0.16 -4.00
C GLY A 117 25.80 -0.08 -4.55
N LEU A 118 25.31 1.13 -4.74
CA LEU A 118 23.94 1.41 -5.16
C LEU A 118 23.97 2.37 -6.35
N TYR A 119 22.88 2.40 -7.12
CA TYR A 119 22.70 3.44 -8.11
C TYR A 119 22.64 4.82 -7.45
N GLY A 120 23.30 5.80 -8.07
CA GLY A 120 23.34 7.17 -7.62
C GLY A 120 22.02 7.91 -7.75
N ARG A 121 21.90 9.05 -7.05
CA ARG A 121 20.71 9.90 -7.05
C ARG A 121 20.37 10.53 -8.41
N SER A 122 21.32 10.59 -9.34
CA SER A 122 21.18 11.21 -10.66
C SER A 122 20.25 10.45 -11.61
N GLY A 123 19.89 9.19 -11.31
CA GLY A 123 19.01 8.37 -12.15
C GLY A 123 19.69 7.78 -13.39
N ASN A 124 20.97 8.08 -13.65
CA ASN A 124 21.72 7.63 -14.82
C ASN A 124 22.22 6.17 -14.74
N HIS A 125 21.69 5.36 -13.82
CA HIS A 125 22.19 4.01 -13.50
C HIS A 125 23.70 3.94 -13.21
N GLU A 126 24.29 5.05 -12.77
CA GLU A 126 25.69 5.10 -12.33
C GLU A 126 25.80 4.46 -10.94
N VAL A 127 26.75 3.54 -10.77
CA VAL A 127 26.99 2.87 -9.49
C VAL A 127 27.90 3.74 -8.63
N VAL A 128 27.38 4.17 -7.48
CA VAL A 128 28.17 4.83 -6.44
C VAL A 128 28.88 3.74 -5.65
N ASP A 129 30.21 3.82 -5.58
CA ASP A 129 30.99 2.89 -4.78
C ASP A 129 30.88 3.20 -3.28
N ILE A 130 30.45 2.21 -2.48
CA ILE A 130 30.13 2.39 -1.05
C ILE A 130 30.98 1.42 -0.20
N PRO A 131 32.26 1.74 0.11
CA PRO A 131 33.11 0.90 0.95
C PRO A 131 32.65 0.85 2.40
N SER A 132 31.91 1.86 2.87
CA SER A 132 31.37 1.89 4.24
C SER A 132 29.90 2.31 4.24
N CYS A 133 29.00 1.39 4.62
CA CYS A 133 27.56 1.67 4.70
C CYS A 133 27.11 1.72 6.16
N ARG A 134 26.57 2.86 6.60
CA ARG A 134 26.13 3.07 7.99
C ARG A 134 24.99 2.17 8.44
N VAL A 135 24.08 1.81 7.52
CA VAL A 135 22.88 1.02 7.84
C VAL A 135 23.11 -0.48 7.73
N LEU A 136 24.14 -0.91 7.01
CA LEU A 136 24.41 -2.32 6.73
C LEU A 136 24.88 -3.03 8.01
N ALA A 137 24.24 -4.15 8.33
CA ALA A 137 24.62 -4.91 9.52
C ALA A 137 26.09 -5.39 9.42
N PRO A 138 26.82 -5.48 10.56
CA PRO A 138 28.26 -5.74 10.53
C PRO A 138 28.67 -7.02 9.76
N PRO A 139 27.98 -8.17 9.88
CA PRO A 139 28.32 -9.37 9.12
C PRO A 139 28.32 -9.16 7.60
N LEU A 140 27.40 -8.35 7.10
CA LEU A 140 27.23 -8.06 5.68
C LEU A 140 28.33 -7.09 5.21
N SER A 141 28.67 -6.11 6.04
CA SER A 141 29.76 -5.16 5.79
C SER A 141 31.10 -5.88 5.68
N GLU A 142 31.37 -6.84 6.56
CA GLU A 142 32.59 -7.66 6.53
C GLU A 142 32.66 -8.52 5.26
N VAL A 143 31.57 -9.20 4.89
CA VAL A 143 31.52 -9.98 3.64
C VAL A 143 31.72 -9.08 2.41
N THR A 144 31.12 -7.89 2.41
CA THR A 144 31.27 -6.93 1.30
C THR A 144 32.72 -6.44 1.19
N ALA A 145 33.38 -6.14 2.31
CA ALA A 145 34.78 -5.72 2.32
C ALA A 145 35.71 -6.80 1.75
N THR A 146 35.53 -8.06 2.13
CA THR A 146 36.30 -9.18 1.58
C THR A 146 36.00 -9.39 0.10
N LEU A 147 34.74 -9.31 -0.33
CA LEU A 147 34.37 -9.42 -1.74
C LEU A 147 35.04 -8.34 -2.61
N ARG A 148 35.18 -7.11 -2.11
CA ARG A 148 35.92 -6.06 -2.83
C ARG A 148 37.38 -6.44 -3.06
N ALA A 149 38.05 -6.98 -2.05
CA ALA A 149 39.42 -7.45 -2.18
C ALA A 149 39.52 -8.59 -3.21
N LEU A 150 38.56 -9.51 -3.20
CA LEU A 150 38.48 -10.60 -4.18
C LEU A 150 38.19 -10.10 -5.60
N LEU A 151 37.34 -9.08 -5.80
CA LEU A 151 37.11 -8.50 -7.12
C LEU A 151 38.32 -7.73 -7.65
N ALA A 152 39.09 -7.09 -6.77
CA ALA A 152 40.33 -6.40 -7.13
C ALA A 152 41.46 -7.38 -7.50
N SER A 153 41.44 -8.60 -6.98
CA SER A 153 42.44 -9.65 -7.24
C SER A 153 41.77 -11.04 -7.20
N PRO A 154 41.02 -11.41 -8.27
CA PRO A 154 40.25 -12.65 -8.28
C PRO A 154 41.18 -13.87 -8.28
N PRO A 155 40.97 -14.85 -7.38
CA PRO A 155 41.71 -16.11 -7.43
C PRO A 155 41.46 -16.86 -8.75
N ALA A 156 42.46 -17.59 -9.23
CA ALA A 156 42.32 -18.41 -10.43
C ALA A 156 41.18 -19.43 -10.28
N GLY A 157 40.34 -19.57 -11.32
CA GLY A 157 39.20 -20.49 -11.33
C GLY A 157 37.92 -19.91 -10.72
N THR A 158 37.90 -18.62 -10.36
CA THR A 158 36.72 -17.92 -9.81
C THR A 158 36.08 -16.94 -10.81
N GLU A 159 36.57 -16.88 -12.04
CA GLU A 159 36.20 -15.91 -13.08
C GLU A 159 34.70 -16.00 -13.42
N ALA A 160 34.12 -17.20 -13.31
CA ALA A 160 32.69 -17.45 -13.53
C ALA A 160 31.76 -16.71 -12.55
N LEU A 161 32.28 -16.25 -11.40
CA LEU A 161 31.53 -15.52 -10.37
C LEU A 161 32.05 -14.10 -10.12
N LEU A 162 33.37 -13.89 -10.25
CA LEU A 162 34.05 -12.67 -9.78
C LEU A 162 34.48 -11.72 -10.91
N THR A 163 33.98 -11.91 -12.14
CA THR A 163 34.25 -10.98 -13.25
C THR A 163 33.12 -9.95 -13.37
N PRO A 164 33.34 -8.66 -13.03
CA PRO A 164 32.32 -7.62 -13.12
C PRO A 164 31.73 -7.49 -14.53
N PHE A 165 30.42 -7.29 -14.60
CA PHE A 165 29.71 -7.12 -15.86
C PHE A 165 29.94 -5.72 -16.44
N ASP A 166 30.43 -5.68 -17.67
CA ASP A 166 30.53 -4.50 -18.52
C ASP A 166 29.80 -4.79 -19.85
N PRO A 167 28.81 -3.98 -20.25
CA PRO A 167 28.10 -4.18 -21.51
C PRO A 167 29.03 -4.28 -22.73
N GLN A 168 30.13 -3.52 -22.74
CA GLN A 168 31.09 -3.43 -23.84
C GLN A 168 32.29 -4.37 -23.67
N LYS A 169 32.81 -4.53 -22.46
CA LYS A 169 34.07 -5.28 -22.19
C LYS A 169 33.86 -6.74 -21.77
N GLY A 170 32.63 -7.18 -21.58
CA GLY A 170 32.34 -8.56 -21.18
C GLY A 170 32.09 -8.71 -19.67
N GLY A 171 32.35 -9.89 -19.10
CA GLY A 171 32.08 -10.19 -17.71
C GLY A 171 30.62 -10.53 -17.40
N VAL A 172 30.35 -10.96 -16.17
CA VAL A 172 29.11 -11.67 -15.83
C VAL A 172 28.45 -11.17 -14.53
N LEU A 173 29.21 -10.71 -13.54
CA LEU A 173 28.69 -10.32 -12.24
C LEU A 173 28.08 -8.92 -12.27
N ARG A 174 26.75 -8.82 -12.09
CA ARG A 174 26.02 -7.53 -12.06
C ARG A 174 25.80 -7.01 -10.65
N ALA A 175 25.55 -7.90 -9.70
CA ALA A 175 25.16 -7.54 -8.34
C ALA A 175 25.42 -8.69 -7.37
N ILE A 176 25.29 -8.41 -6.07
CA ILE A 176 25.28 -9.39 -5.00
C ILE A 176 24.03 -9.19 -4.12
N ASP A 177 23.39 -10.26 -3.68
CA ASP A 177 22.35 -10.25 -2.64
C ASP A 177 22.92 -10.94 -1.39
N LEU A 178 22.98 -10.18 -0.30
CA LEU A 178 23.50 -10.63 0.99
C LEU A 178 22.36 -10.69 1.98
N ARG A 179 22.22 -11.80 2.70
CA ARG A 179 21.22 -11.98 3.75
C ARG A 179 21.85 -12.53 5.02
N GLU A 180 21.72 -11.79 6.10
CA GLU A 180 22.03 -12.22 7.45
C GLU A 180 21.02 -13.24 7.93
N VAL A 181 21.50 -14.29 8.59
CA VAL A 181 20.65 -15.29 9.23
C VAL A 181 21.10 -15.51 10.67
N HIS A 182 20.12 -15.62 11.57
CA HIS A 182 20.35 -15.90 13.00
C HIS A 182 19.90 -17.32 13.29
N MET A 183 20.84 -18.26 13.22
CA MET A 183 20.59 -19.69 13.35
C MET A 183 20.58 -20.14 14.82
N PRO A 184 19.90 -21.25 15.17
CA PRO A 184 20.04 -21.87 16.48
C PRO A 184 21.47 -22.29 16.78
N ALA A 185 21.84 -22.30 18.05
CA ALA A 185 23.19 -22.69 18.50
C ALA A 185 23.60 -24.08 18.00
N ALA A 186 22.69 -25.06 18.08
CA ALA A 186 22.93 -26.45 17.70
C ALA A 186 23.19 -26.65 16.19
N VAL A 187 22.53 -25.87 15.34
CA VAL A 187 22.75 -25.93 13.88
C VAL A 187 24.08 -25.28 13.54
N ALA A 188 24.40 -24.17 14.19
CA ALA A 188 25.56 -23.37 13.88
C ALA A 188 26.92 -23.99 14.26
N THR A 189 26.96 -25.06 15.06
CA THR A 189 28.21 -25.79 15.31
C THR A 189 28.78 -26.46 14.06
N SER A 190 27.96 -26.63 13.01
CA SER A 190 28.42 -27.06 11.67
C SER A 190 29.15 -25.96 10.88
N PHE A 191 29.13 -24.71 11.38
CA PHE A 191 29.77 -23.54 10.77
C PHE A 191 30.60 -22.78 11.83
N PRO A 192 31.83 -23.25 12.13
CA PRO A 192 32.61 -22.79 13.29
C PRO A 192 33.02 -21.31 13.25
N GLU A 193 33.04 -20.69 12.07
CA GLU A 193 33.43 -19.28 11.85
C GLU A 193 32.28 -18.29 12.06
N THR A 194 31.12 -18.76 12.53
CA THR A 194 29.97 -17.91 12.88
C THR A 194 30.16 -17.21 14.23
N THR A 195 29.71 -15.96 14.33
CA THR A 195 29.85 -15.18 15.58
C THR A 195 28.66 -15.38 16.51
N PRO A 196 28.85 -15.34 17.85
CA PRO A 196 27.74 -15.32 18.80
C PRO A 196 26.78 -14.17 18.52
N GLY A 197 25.49 -14.51 18.44
CA GLY A 197 24.37 -13.59 18.36
C GLY A 197 23.58 -13.52 19.66
N PRO A 198 22.51 -12.71 19.71
CA PRO A 198 21.67 -12.57 20.89
C PRO A 198 20.97 -13.90 21.26
N GLN A 199 20.84 -14.17 22.57
CA GLN A 199 20.14 -15.35 23.11
C GLN A 199 20.70 -16.69 22.61
N GLY A 200 22.02 -16.78 22.40
CA GLY A 200 22.69 -18.02 22.03
C GLY A 200 22.62 -18.36 20.54
N SER A 201 21.95 -17.55 19.71
CA SER A 201 22.02 -17.72 18.26
C SER A 201 23.43 -17.53 17.73
N ARG A 202 23.68 -17.96 16.51
CA ARG A 202 24.91 -17.69 15.76
C ARG A 202 24.55 -17.01 14.46
N VAL A 203 25.41 -16.07 14.05
CA VAL A 203 25.13 -15.20 12.91
C VAL A 203 25.97 -15.64 11.71
N GLY A 204 25.30 -15.85 10.58
CA GLY A 204 25.91 -16.18 9.29
C GLY A 204 25.30 -15.37 8.14
N VAL A 205 25.86 -15.53 6.95
CA VAL A 205 25.42 -14.85 5.73
C VAL A 205 25.16 -15.85 4.61
N LEU A 206 24.01 -15.73 3.95
CA LEU A 206 23.76 -16.31 2.63
C LEU A 206 24.14 -15.27 1.57
N LEU A 207 25.01 -15.65 0.64
CA LEU A 207 25.50 -14.79 -0.45
C LEU A 207 24.99 -15.32 -1.79
N THR A 208 24.36 -14.44 -2.58
CA THR A 208 23.97 -14.73 -3.95
C THR A 208 24.75 -13.84 -4.91
N PHE A 209 25.46 -14.42 -5.87
CA PHE A 209 26.02 -13.72 -7.02
C PHE A 209 24.94 -13.57 -8.08
N VAL A 210 24.67 -12.34 -8.52
CA VAL A 210 23.70 -12.07 -9.58
C VAL A 210 24.44 -11.95 -10.90
N LEU A 211 24.21 -12.93 -11.76
CA LEU A 211 24.96 -13.16 -12.98
C LEU A 211 24.10 -12.82 -14.20
N GLN A 212 24.70 -12.15 -15.17
CA GLN A 212 24.08 -11.93 -16.47
C GLN A 212 23.89 -13.30 -17.18
N ARG A 213 22.64 -13.66 -17.49
CA ARG A 213 22.28 -15.02 -17.95
C ARG A 213 22.99 -15.44 -19.24
N ASP A 214 23.01 -14.59 -20.26
CA ASP A 214 23.61 -14.87 -21.57
C ASP A 214 25.15 -14.95 -21.53
N ARG A 215 25.76 -14.61 -20.38
CA ARG A 215 27.21 -14.69 -20.15
C ARG A 215 27.60 -15.64 -19.03
N ALA A 216 26.63 -16.29 -18.39
CA ALA A 216 26.88 -17.24 -17.31
C ALA A 216 27.57 -18.49 -17.84
N SER A 217 28.60 -18.95 -17.12
CA SER A 217 29.31 -20.20 -17.44
C SER A 217 28.41 -21.43 -17.16
N SER A 218 28.89 -22.62 -17.55
CA SER A 218 28.21 -23.87 -17.25
C SER A 218 27.98 -24.05 -15.75
N ARG A 219 26.93 -24.82 -15.40
CA ARG A 219 26.60 -25.14 -14.00
C ARG A 219 27.79 -25.71 -13.24
N ASP A 220 28.57 -26.60 -13.86
CA ASP A 220 29.74 -27.22 -13.24
C ASP A 220 30.84 -26.20 -12.93
N ALA A 221 31.08 -25.25 -13.86
CA ALA A 221 32.04 -24.17 -13.64
C ALA A 221 31.61 -23.24 -12.51
N LEU A 222 30.31 -22.89 -12.44
CA LEU A 222 29.76 -22.10 -11.34
C LEU A 222 29.91 -22.81 -9.99
N MET A 223 29.63 -24.11 -9.93
CA MET A 223 29.78 -24.90 -8.70
C MET A 223 31.25 -25.00 -8.28
N ALA A 224 32.17 -25.20 -9.23
CA ALA A 224 33.61 -25.20 -8.96
C ALA A 224 34.09 -23.86 -8.38
N ALA A 225 33.70 -22.74 -9.02
CA ALA A 225 34.00 -21.41 -8.52
C ALA A 225 33.39 -21.16 -7.13
N GLY A 226 32.16 -21.58 -6.88
CA GLY A 226 31.50 -21.45 -5.58
C GLY A 226 32.26 -22.15 -4.44
N LYS A 227 32.75 -23.37 -4.69
CA LYS A 227 33.59 -24.14 -3.75
C LYS A 227 34.93 -23.48 -3.44
N LEU A 228 35.49 -22.72 -4.39
CA LEU A 228 36.72 -21.95 -4.18
C LEU A 228 36.44 -20.65 -3.41
N VAL A 229 35.33 -19.96 -3.69
CA VAL A 229 35.02 -18.65 -3.11
C VAL A 229 34.49 -18.75 -1.67
N ARG A 230 33.63 -19.73 -1.35
CA ARG A 230 32.99 -19.80 -0.01
C ARG A 230 34.00 -19.84 1.15
N PRO A 231 35.06 -20.67 1.12
CA PRO A 231 36.04 -20.72 2.22
C PRO A 231 36.83 -19.42 2.43
N LEU A 232 36.87 -18.53 1.43
CA LEU A 232 37.51 -17.21 1.53
C LEU A 232 36.63 -16.18 2.25
N LEU A 233 35.39 -16.54 2.58
CA LEU A 233 34.38 -15.69 3.19
C LEU A 233 33.88 -16.34 4.49
N PRO A 234 34.59 -16.20 5.63
CA PRO A 234 34.31 -16.97 6.84
C PRO A 234 32.89 -16.84 7.41
N ARG A 235 32.24 -15.69 7.18
CA ARG A 235 30.85 -15.46 7.61
C ARG A 235 29.80 -16.09 6.70
N VAL A 236 30.19 -16.55 5.51
CA VAL A 236 29.28 -17.04 4.49
C VAL A 236 29.05 -18.55 4.69
N ILE A 237 27.84 -18.89 5.10
CA ILE A 237 27.43 -20.27 5.35
C ILE A 237 26.98 -20.99 4.07
N GLY A 238 26.65 -20.23 3.02
CA GLY A 238 26.29 -20.76 1.72
C GLY A 238 26.33 -19.71 0.62
N VAL A 239 26.66 -20.16 -0.58
CA VAL A 239 26.76 -19.35 -1.81
C VAL A 239 25.84 -19.88 -2.90
N ALA A 240 25.19 -18.96 -3.62
CA ALA A 240 24.35 -19.26 -4.78
C ALA A 240 24.68 -18.32 -5.96
N ALA A 241 24.29 -18.74 -7.17
CA ALA A 241 24.21 -17.88 -8.34
C ALA A 241 22.74 -17.66 -8.72
N ASN A 242 22.36 -16.43 -9.03
CA ASN A 242 21.06 -16.08 -9.57
C ASN A 242 21.24 -15.55 -11.00
N LEU A 243 20.44 -16.03 -11.95
CA LEU A 243 20.57 -15.70 -13.37
C LEU A 243 19.61 -14.57 -13.74
N HIS A 244 20.16 -13.40 -14.03
CA HIS A 244 19.46 -12.18 -14.40
C HIS A 244 19.31 -12.03 -15.92
N GLU A 245 18.10 -11.69 -16.36
CA GLU A 245 17.79 -11.43 -17.78
C GLU A 245 18.14 -9.99 -18.15
N ALA A 246 18.74 -9.74 -19.31
CA ALA A 246 19.32 -8.44 -19.70
C ALA A 246 18.37 -7.23 -19.53
N ASP A 247 17.10 -7.41 -19.91
CA ASP A 247 16.09 -6.34 -19.89
C ASP A 247 15.18 -6.40 -18.66
N ALA A 248 15.49 -7.24 -17.66
CA ALA A 248 14.67 -7.35 -16.46
C ALA A 248 14.85 -6.12 -15.56
N PRO A 249 13.74 -5.47 -15.13
CA PRO A 249 13.81 -4.35 -14.20
C PRO A 249 14.15 -4.80 -12.78
N GLN A 250 14.00 -6.09 -12.45
CA GLN A 250 14.36 -6.65 -11.15
C GLN A 250 15.83 -7.06 -11.11
N ILE A 251 16.51 -6.82 -9.97
CA ILE A 251 17.91 -7.25 -9.77
C ILE A 251 18.02 -8.78 -9.85
N LEU A 252 17.14 -9.50 -9.14
CA LEU A 252 17.14 -10.96 -9.16
C LEU A 252 16.30 -11.46 -10.32
N GLY A 253 16.83 -12.40 -11.10
CA GLY A 253 16.08 -13.16 -12.08
C GLY A 253 15.42 -14.41 -11.49
N PRO A 254 14.74 -15.20 -12.34
CA PRO A 254 13.83 -16.25 -11.91
C PRO A 254 14.54 -17.52 -11.42
N GLU A 255 15.80 -17.73 -11.81
CA GLU A 255 16.54 -18.97 -11.54
C GLU A 255 17.66 -18.73 -10.53
N THR A 256 17.74 -19.60 -9.52
CA THR A 256 18.80 -19.59 -8.51
C THR A 256 19.39 -20.98 -8.34
N ILE A 257 20.72 -21.07 -8.39
CA ILE A 257 21.51 -22.30 -8.30
C ILE A 257 22.36 -22.24 -7.05
N VAL A 258 22.16 -23.17 -6.11
CA VAL A 258 23.03 -23.32 -4.93
C VAL A 258 24.37 -23.90 -5.39
N LEU A 259 25.48 -23.25 -5.02
CA LEU A 259 26.81 -23.61 -5.50
C LEU A 259 27.62 -24.39 -4.44
N ASP A 260 27.63 -23.90 -3.19
CA ASP A 260 28.34 -24.53 -2.08
C ASP A 260 27.73 -24.11 -0.72
N GLY A 261 27.89 -24.96 0.30
CA GLY A 261 27.40 -24.72 1.66
C GLY A 261 25.89 -24.91 1.82
N ALA A 262 25.30 -24.14 2.74
CA ALA A 262 23.89 -24.27 3.11
C ALA A 262 22.95 -23.87 1.95
N ALA A 263 21.98 -24.74 1.59
CA ALA A 263 20.96 -24.43 0.59
C ALA A 263 19.87 -23.48 1.12
N HIS A 264 19.66 -23.49 2.43
CA HIS A 264 18.78 -22.64 3.20
C HIS A 264 19.28 -22.59 4.65
N ALA A 265 18.77 -21.66 5.46
CA ALA A 265 19.12 -21.57 6.87
C ALA A 265 17.92 -21.14 7.71
N GLU A 266 17.88 -21.60 8.96
CA GLU A 266 16.91 -21.08 9.93
C GLU A 266 17.33 -19.66 10.37
N ASP A 267 16.34 -18.78 10.45
CA ASP A 267 16.54 -17.37 10.67
C ASP A 267 15.57 -16.84 11.74
N ARG A 268 16.09 -16.48 12.91
CA ARG A 268 15.30 -16.12 14.10
C ARG A 268 14.67 -14.73 14.02
N ILE A 269 13.35 -14.61 14.01
CA ILE A 269 12.65 -13.33 14.17
C ILE A 269 11.80 -13.40 15.44
N GLY A 270 12.18 -12.60 16.45
CA GLY A 270 11.56 -12.66 17.76
C GLY A 270 11.84 -14.01 18.44
N ARG A 271 10.78 -14.75 18.76
CA ARG A 271 10.83 -16.04 19.46
C ARG A 271 10.88 -17.25 18.52
N THR A 272 10.59 -17.05 17.24
CA THR A 272 10.46 -18.13 16.26
C THR A 272 11.57 -18.06 15.21
N TYR A 273 11.79 -19.18 14.55
CA TYR A 273 12.67 -19.33 13.39
C TYR A 273 11.85 -19.44 12.11
N HIS A 274 12.41 -18.92 11.03
CA HIS A 274 11.82 -19.00 9.70
C HIS A 274 12.85 -19.52 8.72
N MET A 275 12.39 -20.11 7.62
CA MET A 275 13.31 -20.66 6.63
C MET A 275 13.80 -19.58 5.66
N ALA A 276 15.08 -19.26 5.71
CA ALA A 276 15.77 -18.35 4.81
C ALA A 276 16.31 -19.12 3.60
N SER A 277 15.78 -18.82 2.42
CA SER A 277 16.34 -19.27 1.13
C SER A 277 16.88 -18.09 0.32
N TYR A 278 17.76 -18.38 -0.63
CA TYR A 278 18.30 -17.39 -1.56
C TYR A 278 17.19 -16.66 -2.31
N GLY A 279 17.32 -15.33 -2.44
CA GLY A 279 16.33 -14.48 -3.11
C GLY A 279 15.02 -14.22 -2.34
N SER A 280 14.61 -15.12 -1.43
CA SER A 280 13.34 -14.98 -0.67
C SER A 280 13.24 -13.70 0.15
N PHE A 281 12.03 -13.18 0.32
CA PHE A 281 11.78 -11.95 1.08
C PHE A 281 12.03 -12.13 2.58
N VAL A 282 12.52 -11.06 3.22
CA VAL A 282 12.61 -10.92 4.68
C VAL A 282 12.57 -9.44 5.01
N GLN A 283 11.98 -9.11 6.16
CA GLN A 283 12.04 -7.74 6.68
C GLN A 283 13.48 -7.35 6.99
N VAL A 284 13.90 -6.18 6.51
CA VAL A 284 15.30 -5.73 6.61
C VAL A 284 15.72 -5.41 8.06
N HIS A 285 14.77 -5.07 8.92
CA HIS A 285 14.99 -4.75 10.33
C HIS A 285 14.36 -5.84 11.22
N ARG A 286 15.18 -6.77 11.72
CA ARG A 286 14.74 -7.93 12.52
C ARG A 286 13.98 -7.55 13.81
N GLY A 287 14.47 -6.57 14.56
CA GLY A 287 13.84 -6.13 15.82
C GLY A 287 12.43 -5.57 15.61
N GLN A 288 12.28 -4.68 14.63
CA GLN A 288 10.98 -4.12 14.27
C GLN A 288 10.04 -5.17 13.66
N ALA A 289 10.53 -6.12 12.86
CA ALA A 289 9.72 -7.24 12.39
C ALA A 289 9.14 -8.07 13.56
N ALA A 290 9.97 -8.39 14.56
CA ALA A 290 9.51 -9.06 15.77
C ALA A 290 8.47 -8.23 16.54
N ARG A 291 8.60 -6.90 16.54
CA ARG A 291 7.63 -5.98 17.14
C ARG A 291 6.28 -5.99 16.40
N VAL A 292 6.29 -6.03 15.07
CA VAL A 292 5.06 -6.21 14.27
C VAL A 292 4.38 -7.52 14.65
N HIS A 293 5.11 -8.63 14.70
CA HIS A 293 4.54 -9.93 15.08
C HIS A 293 3.92 -9.89 16.49
N ALA A 294 4.62 -9.29 17.46
CA ALA A 294 4.14 -9.16 18.83
C ALA A 294 2.89 -8.27 18.95
N LEU A 295 2.79 -7.20 18.15
CA LEU A 295 1.60 -6.36 18.10
C LEU A 295 0.40 -7.14 17.54
N ILE A 296 0.58 -7.88 16.44
CA ILE A 296 -0.48 -8.72 15.86
C ILE A 296 -0.98 -9.75 16.88
N ALA A 297 -0.05 -10.48 17.52
CA ALA A 297 -0.38 -11.47 18.54
C ALA A 297 -1.13 -10.87 19.73
N ARG A 298 -0.73 -9.66 20.16
CA ARG A 298 -1.42 -8.94 21.25
C ARG A 298 -2.85 -8.57 20.87
N GLU A 299 -3.10 -8.09 19.66
CA GLU A 299 -4.45 -7.75 19.22
C GLU A 299 -5.34 -9.00 19.13
N ILE A 300 -4.81 -10.13 18.65
CA ILE A 300 -5.53 -11.42 18.64
C ILE A 300 -5.84 -11.88 20.08
N ALA A 301 -4.88 -11.78 20.99
CA ALA A 301 -5.09 -12.12 22.40
C ALA A 301 -6.11 -11.20 23.11
N SER A 302 -6.43 -10.04 22.53
CA SER A 302 -7.42 -9.11 23.04
C SER A 302 -8.85 -9.37 22.54
N LEU A 303 -9.05 -10.40 21.70
CA LEU A 303 -10.38 -10.82 21.26
C LEU A 303 -11.29 -11.06 22.46
N ASP A 304 -12.57 -10.69 22.29
CA ASP A 304 -13.58 -10.95 23.31
C ASP A 304 -13.64 -12.44 23.60
N MET A 305 -13.49 -12.80 24.89
CA MET A 305 -13.52 -14.17 25.35
C MET A 305 -14.82 -14.90 24.97
N GLN A 306 -15.93 -14.18 24.81
CA GLN A 306 -17.20 -14.76 24.35
C GLN A 306 -17.13 -15.28 22.91
N LEU A 307 -16.34 -14.63 22.04
CA LEU A 307 -16.15 -15.07 20.64
C LEU A 307 -15.35 -16.38 20.56
N LEU A 308 -14.59 -16.68 21.62
CA LEU A 308 -13.73 -17.85 21.72
C LEU A 308 -14.38 -19.02 22.47
N LEU A 309 -15.69 -18.98 22.68
CA LEU A 309 -16.43 -20.15 23.16
C LEU A 309 -16.72 -21.11 22.00
N ASP A 310 -16.80 -22.41 22.30
CA ASP A 310 -17.32 -23.40 21.37
C ASP A 310 -18.82 -23.18 21.08
N GLU A 311 -19.38 -23.93 20.13
CA GLU A 311 -20.79 -23.79 19.73
C GLU A 311 -21.78 -24.04 20.87
N THR A 312 -21.33 -24.72 21.95
CA THR A 312 -22.13 -24.99 23.14
C THR A 312 -22.04 -23.87 24.19
N GLY A 313 -21.09 -22.94 24.04
CA GLY A 313 -20.84 -21.87 24.99
C GLY A 313 -20.09 -22.32 26.26
N THR A 314 -19.59 -23.55 26.32
CA THR A 314 -19.10 -24.15 27.57
C THR A 314 -17.58 -24.25 27.69
N LYS A 315 -16.86 -24.34 26.56
CA LYS A 315 -15.39 -24.42 26.56
C LYS A 315 -14.77 -23.33 25.71
N ARG A 316 -13.60 -22.84 26.16
CA ARG A 316 -12.76 -21.95 25.37
C ARG A 316 -12.07 -22.75 24.27
N ARG A 317 -12.09 -22.24 23.05
CA ARG A 317 -11.31 -22.73 21.92
C ARG A 317 -10.19 -21.76 21.55
N GLN A 318 -9.19 -22.28 20.84
CA GLN A 318 -8.11 -21.46 20.28
C GLN A 318 -8.65 -20.56 19.16
N PRO A 319 -8.14 -19.31 19.03
CA PRO A 319 -8.48 -18.45 17.91
C PRO A 319 -8.07 -19.08 16.57
N ARG A 320 -8.98 -19.02 15.60
CA ARG A 320 -8.72 -19.40 14.20
C ARG A 320 -8.30 -18.16 13.43
N VAL A 321 -7.09 -18.17 12.90
CA VAL A 321 -6.47 -17.03 12.22
C VAL A 321 -6.23 -17.36 10.76
N LEU A 322 -6.69 -16.49 9.86
CA LEU A 322 -6.38 -16.54 8.45
C LEU A 322 -5.28 -15.53 8.12
N ASP A 323 -4.08 -15.99 7.80
CA ASP A 323 -2.93 -15.16 7.40
C ASP A 323 -2.86 -15.06 5.87
N LEU A 324 -3.13 -13.88 5.33
CA LEU A 324 -3.12 -13.58 3.90
C LEU A 324 -1.82 -12.90 3.50
N TYR A 325 -1.28 -13.32 2.34
CA TYR A 325 0.04 -12.88 1.87
C TYR A 325 1.14 -13.32 2.85
N GLY A 326 1.05 -14.56 3.33
CA GLY A 326 1.85 -15.06 4.45
C GLY A 326 3.36 -15.13 4.17
N GLY A 327 3.79 -14.97 2.90
CA GLY A 327 5.20 -14.98 2.53
C GLY A 327 5.90 -16.26 2.97
N SER A 328 7.07 -16.14 3.60
CA SER A 328 7.80 -17.30 4.18
C SER A 328 7.18 -17.87 5.45
N GLY A 329 5.99 -17.42 5.85
CA GLY A 329 5.30 -17.83 7.06
C GLY A 329 5.79 -17.12 8.32
N ALA A 330 6.42 -15.94 8.19
CA ALA A 330 7.03 -15.26 9.33
C ALA A 330 6.00 -14.91 10.43
N ILE A 331 4.88 -14.35 10.01
CA ILE A 331 3.75 -14.04 10.88
C ILE A 331 3.03 -15.34 11.27
N SER A 332 2.65 -16.18 10.31
CA SER A 332 1.98 -17.46 10.55
C SER A 332 2.64 -18.32 11.63
N VAL A 333 3.95 -18.53 11.57
CA VAL A 333 4.71 -19.34 12.54
C VAL A 333 4.73 -18.67 13.92
N ALA A 334 4.89 -17.35 13.97
CA ALA A 334 4.82 -16.60 15.22
C ALA A 334 3.44 -16.70 15.88
N LEU A 335 2.36 -16.68 15.09
CA LEU A 335 1.00 -16.83 15.59
C LEU A 335 0.69 -18.27 16.03
N ALA A 336 1.18 -19.28 15.32
CA ALA A 336 1.07 -20.68 15.72
C ALA A 336 1.81 -20.95 17.04
N GLN A 337 2.97 -20.31 17.25
CA GLN A 337 3.72 -20.39 18.51
C GLN A 337 2.94 -19.86 19.73
N GLU A 338 2.00 -18.94 19.50
CA GLU A 338 1.05 -18.43 20.51
C GLU A 338 -0.23 -19.28 20.61
N GLN A 339 -0.19 -20.53 20.12
CA GLN A 339 -1.27 -21.52 20.19
C GLN A 339 -2.54 -21.16 19.41
N ASN A 340 -2.42 -20.33 18.37
CA ASN A 340 -3.52 -20.07 17.44
C ASN A 340 -3.61 -21.18 16.37
N ILE A 341 -4.82 -21.43 15.86
CA ILE A 341 -5.04 -22.31 14.71
C ILE A 341 -4.88 -21.45 13.46
N VAL A 342 -3.78 -21.60 12.74
CA VAL A 342 -3.41 -20.74 11.61
C VAL A 342 -3.65 -21.42 10.27
N THR A 343 -4.44 -20.78 9.42
CA THR A 343 -4.50 -21.06 7.97
C THR A 343 -3.77 -19.95 7.24
N MET A 344 -2.75 -20.28 6.45
CA MET A 344 -1.95 -19.35 5.68
C MET A 344 -2.29 -19.44 4.19
N ILE A 345 -2.39 -18.30 3.49
CA ILE A 345 -2.52 -18.22 2.03
C ILE A 345 -1.34 -17.42 1.45
N GLU A 346 -0.66 -18.03 0.48
CA GLU A 346 0.45 -17.40 -0.24
C GLU A 346 0.48 -17.89 -1.71
N SER A 347 0.68 -16.97 -2.64
CA SER A 347 0.75 -17.26 -4.08
C SER A 347 2.04 -17.99 -4.51
N PHE A 348 3.15 -17.78 -3.80
CA PHE A 348 4.45 -18.32 -4.16
C PHE A 348 4.72 -19.65 -3.44
N ALA A 349 4.58 -20.76 -4.16
CA ALA A 349 4.70 -22.12 -3.62
C ALA A 349 5.98 -22.40 -2.80
N PRO A 350 7.19 -21.95 -3.20
CA PRO A 350 8.38 -22.15 -2.39
C PRO A 350 8.31 -21.47 -1.00
N ALA A 351 7.60 -20.36 -0.88
CA ALA A 351 7.43 -19.69 0.41
C ALA A 351 6.46 -20.46 1.34
N VAL A 352 5.43 -21.10 0.78
CA VAL A 352 4.57 -22.04 1.52
C VAL A 352 5.36 -23.25 2.02
N ALA A 353 6.24 -23.82 1.20
CA ALA A 353 7.10 -24.93 1.61
C ALA A 353 8.04 -24.52 2.77
N ASN A 354 8.63 -23.32 2.68
CA ASN A 354 9.44 -22.73 3.73
C ASN A 354 8.67 -22.55 5.05
N ALA A 355 7.42 -22.07 4.98
CA ALA A 355 6.56 -21.89 6.15
C ALA A 355 6.26 -23.22 6.86
N ARG A 356 5.89 -24.25 6.10
CA ARG A 356 5.63 -25.60 6.64
C ARG A 356 6.89 -26.20 7.27
N ALA A 357 8.04 -26.09 6.61
CA ALA A 357 9.31 -26.58 7.13
C ALA A 357 9.69 -25.88 8.44
N ALA A 358 9.50 -24.56 8.52
CA ALA A 358 9.75 -23.79 9.74
C ALA A 358 8.80 -24.16 10.88
N ALA A 359 7.52 -24.40 10.61
CA ALA A 359 6.58 -24.86 11.63
C ALA A 359 6.95 -26.27 12.16
N ALA A 360 7.30 -27.19 11.25
CA ALA A 360 7.69 -28.55 11.58
C ALA A 360 8.99 -28.60 12.42
N SER A 361 10.02 -27.80 12.06
CA SER A 361 11.30 -27.79 12.79
C SER A 361 11.17 -27.28 14.22
N GLN A 362 10.10 -26.54 14.52
CA GLN A 362 9.80 -25.99 15.84
C GLN A 362 8.74 -26.79 16.61
N GLY A 363 8.29 -27.94 16.09
CA GLY A 363 7.30 -28.78 16.76
C GLY A 363 5.92 -28.15 16.86
N LEU A 364 5.57 -27.22 15.97
CA LEU A 364 4.27 -26.53 15.95
C LEU A 364 3.17 -27.33 15.23
N GLY A 365 3.44 -28.59 14.86
CA GLY A 365 2.54 -29.41 14.06
C GLY A 365 2.52 -29.03 12.58
N GLU A 366 1.57 -29.58 11.85
CA GLU A 366 1.37 -29.26 10.43
C GLU A 366 0.62 -27.94 10.27
N LEU A 367 1.27 -26.95 9.67
CA LEU A 367 0.66 -25.66 9.33
C LEU A 367 -0.23 -25.81 8.09
N ASP A 368 -1.53 -25.49 8.20
CA ASP A 368 -2.43 -25.38 7.04
C ASP A 368 -2.02 -24.17 6.19
N ALA A 369 -1.15 -24.39 5.22
CA ALA A 369 -0.67 -23.37 4.30
C ALA A 369 -1.09 -23.71 2.87
N ARG A 370 -1.73 -22.78 2.16
CA ARG A 370 -2.36 -23.01 0.85
C ARG A 370 -1.69 -22.13 -0.21
N VAL A 371 -1.40 -22.73 -1.35
CA VAL A 371 -0.81 -22.03 -2.50
C VAL A 371 -1.92 -21.47 -3.40
N GLY A 372 -1.97 -20.16 -3.62
CA GLY A 372 -2.92 -19.57 -4.56
C GLY A 372 -3.12 -18.06 -4.38
N ASP A 373 -3.96 -17.47 -5.24
CA ASP A 373 -4.37 -16.07 -5.12
C ASP A 373 -5.27 -15.89 -3.89
N ALA A 374 -5.08 -14.78 -3.19
CA ALA A 374 -5.82 -14.49 -1.96
C ALA A 374 -7.33 -14.29 -2.22
N ALA A 375 -7.73 -13.61 -3.30
CA ALA A 375 -9.15 -13.38 -3.58
C ALA A 375 -9.85 -14.70 -3.94
N GLU A 376 -9.21 -15.53 -4.78
CA GLU A 376 -9.76 -16.83 -5.19
C GLU A 376 -9.93 -17.77 -4.00
N LEU A 377 -8.87 -17.98 -3.20
CA LEU A 377 -8.91 -18.92 -2.09
C LEU A 377 -9.83 -18.43 -0.96
N VAL A 378 -9.86 -17.13 -0.65
CA VAL A 378 -10.81 -16.60 0.35
C VAL A 378 -12.25 -16.74 -0.14
N THR A 379 -12.53 -16.57 -1.43
CA THR A 379 -13.87 -16.83 -1.99
C THR A 379 -14.27 -18.30 -1.84
N GLN A 380 -13.33 -19.24 -2.01
CA GLN A 380 -13.57 -20.66 -1.76
C GLN A 380 -13.81 -20.97 -0.27
N LEU A 381 -13.10 -20.29 0.64
CA LEU A 381 -13.34 -20.40 2.09
C LEU A 381 -14.76 -19.92 2.44
N VAL A 382 -15.19 -18.81 1.85
CA VAL A 382 -16.56 -18.27 2.01
C VAL A 382 -17.61 -19.26 1.51
N SER A 383 -17.42 -19.88 0.33
CA SER A 383 -18.40 -20.85 -0.21
C SER A 383 -18.50 -22.13 0.63
N LYS A 384 -17.39 -22.53 1.27
CA LYS A 384 -17.34 -23.64 2.24
C LYS A 384 -17.83 -23.27 3.64
N HIS A 385 -18.24 -22.02 3.86
CA HIS A 385 -18.68 -21.50 5.16
C HIS A 385 -17.63 -21.64 6.27
N GLU A 386 -16.33 -21.63 5.91
CA GLU A 386 -15.25 -21.67 6.89
C GLU A 386 -15.25 -20.40 7.76
N LYS A 387 -15.06 -20.56 9.08
CA LYS A 387 -15.08 -19.47 10.05
C LYS A 387 -13.69 -19.14 10.57
N PHE A 388 -13.43 -17.85 10.75
CA PHE A 388 -12.20 -17.31 11.30
C PHE A 388 -12.51 -16.22 12.32
N ASP A 389 -11.72 -16.17 13.38
CA ASP A 389 -11.83 -15.16 14.43
C ASP A 389 -10.98 -13.93 14.09
N THR A 390 -9.92 -14.13 13.32
CA THR A 390 -9.07 -13.05 12.82
C THR A 390 -8.61 -13.28 11.39
N VAL A 391 -8.57 -12.21 10.60
CA VAL A 391 -7.84 -12.16 9.33
C VAL A 391 -6.63 -11.24 9.50
N VAL A 392 -5.42 -11.75 9.26
CA VAL A 392 -4.21 -10.93 9.17
C VAL A 392 -3.86 -10.75 7.69
N MET A 393 -3.53 -9.54 7.27
CA MET A 393 -3.14 -9.25 5.90
C MET A 393 -1.88 -8.39 5.85
N ASN A 394 -0.90 -8.84 5.07
CA ASN A 394 0.35 -8.12 4.82
C ASN A 394 0.62 -8.02 3.30
N PRO A 395 -0.21 -7.28 2.56
CA PRO A 395 -0.17 -7.24 1.11
C PRO A 395 1.10 -6.57 0.55
N PRO A 396 1.40 -6.76 -0.75
CA PRO A 396 2.40 -5.96 -1.46
C PRO A 396 2.04 -4.47 -1.51
N ARG A 397 2.95 -3.61 -1.98
CA ARG A 397 2.77 -2.14 -2.07
C ARG A 397 1.49 -1.68 -2.75
N ARG A 398 0.95 -2.47 -3.69
CA ARG A 398 -0.33 -2.20 -4.38
C ARG A 398 -1.57 -2.34 -3.48
N GLY A 399 -1.43 -2.83 -2.25
CA GLY A 399 -2.51 -3.09 -1.29
C GLY A 399 -3.28 -4.37 -1.56
N VAL A 400 -4.45 -4.49 -0.95
CA VAL A 400 -5.37 -5.63 -1.10
C VAL A 400 -6.27 -5.41 -2.31
N SER A 401 -6.38 -6.41 -3.19
CA SER A 401 -7.23 -6.29 -4.38
C SER A 401 -8.70 -6.04 -4.01
N PRO A 402 -9.50 -5.39 -4.87
CA PRO A 402 -10.93 -5.19 -4.64
C PRO A 402 -11.67 -6.51 -4.31
N ALA A 403 -11.42 -7.55 -5.11
CA ALA A 403 -12.02 -8.86 -4.91
C ALA A 403 -11.62 -9.50 -3.57
N ALA A 404 -10.36 -9.38 -3.16
CA ALA A 404 -9.92 -9.89 -1.86
C ALA A 404 -10.56 -9.10 -0.70
N ARG A 405 -10.70 -7.76 -0.80
CA ARG A 405 -11.38 -6.95 0.23
C ARG A 405 -12.83 -7.39 0.44
N GLU A 406 -13.58 -7.60 -0.64
CA GLU A 406 -14.95 -8.13 -0.59
C GLU A 406 -14.99 -9.55 0.01
N ALA A 407 -14.12 -10.45 -0.45
CA ALA A 407 -14.06 -11.82 0.05
C ALA A 407 -13.73 -11.87 1.57
N ILE A 408 -12.77 -11.05 2.03
CA ILE A 408 -12.43 -10.88 3.44
C ILE A 408 -13.64 -10.36 4.23
N ALA A 409 -14.35 -9.36 3.69
CA ALA A 409 -15.51 -8.81 4.36
C ALA A 409 -16.65 -9.85 4.51
N ARG A 410 -16.80 -10.75 3.52
CA ARG A 410 -17.74 -11.89 3.52
C ARG A 410 -17.34 -13.01 4.49
N ILE A 411 -16.04 -13.24 4.74
CA ILE A 411 -15.61 -14.15 5.82
C ILE A 411 -16.20 -13.68 7.15
N GLY A 412 -16.25 -12.37 7.37
CA GLY A 412 -16.95 -11.78 8.49
C GLY A 412 -16.25 -11.94 9.83
N ALA A 413 -14.93 -12.14 9.82
CA ALA A 413 -14.12 -12.24 11.04
C ALA A 413 -14.32 -11.00 11.94
N PRO A 414 -14.48 -11.15 13.27
CA PRO A 414 -14.64 -10.02 14.19
C PRO A 414 -13.47 -9.03 14.17
N LEU A 415 -12.26 -9.53 13.92
CA LEU A 415 -11.01 -8.78 13.88
C LEU A 415 -10.30 -8.97 12.54
N CYS A 416 -9.85 -7.88 11.94
CA CYS A 416 -8.91 -7.92 10.83
C CYS A 416 -7.70 -7.03 11.16
N ILE A 417 -6.48 -7.50 10.91
CA ILE A 417 -5.24 -6.76 11.18
C ILE A 417 -4.52 -6.55 9.85
N TYR A 418 -4.39 -5.29 9.43
CA TYR A 418 -3.74 -4.90 8.18
C TYR A 418 -2.35 -4.34 8.49
N VAL A 419 -1.31 -4.96 7.94
CA VAL A 419 0.07 -4.47 7.94
C VAL A 419 0.40 -3.90 6.56
N SER A 420 0.74 -2.62 6.47
CA SER A 420 1.04 -1.95 5.19
C SER A 420 2.37 -1.21 5.21
N CYS A 421 3.15 -1.36 4.14
CA CYS A 421 4.33 -0.55 3.86
C CYS A 421 4.04 0.70 3.00
N ASP A 422 2.80 0.88 2.54
CA ASP A 422 2.36 2.01 1.72
C ASP A 422 1.12 2.68 2.34
N PRO A 423 1.24 3.93 2.84
CA PRO A 423 0.12 4.62 3.47
C PRO A 423 -1.03 4.97 2.54
N ASP A 424 -0.78 5.15 1.24
CA ASP A 424 -1.80 5.57 0.28
C ASP A 424 -2.71 4.40 -0.10
N THR A 425 -2.14 3.24 -0.40
CA THR A 425 -2.95 2.03 -0.66
C THR A 425 -3.63 1.53 0.61
N LEU A 426 -3.01 1.71 1.79
CA LEU A 426 -3.67 1.50 3.07
C LEU A 426 -4.92 2.38 3.21
N ALA A 427 -4.81 3.70 3.01
CA ALA A 427 -5.93 4.61 3.14
C ALA A 427 -7.07 4.27 2.16
N ARG A 428 -6.74 3.98 0.88
CA ARG A 428 -7.69 3.49 -0.12
C ARG A 428 -8.43 2.23 0.35
N ASP A 429 -7.71 1.28 0.92
CA ASP A 429 -8.29 0.01 1.34
C ASP A 429 -9.15 0.15 2.58
N LEU A 430 -8.72 0.95 3.56
CA LEU A 430 -9.51 1.27 4.76
C LEU A 430 -10.80 2.00 4.41
N ASP A 431 -10.76 2.92 3.45
CA ASP A 431 -11.95 3.58 2.92
C ASP A 431 -12.96 2.57 2.35
N HIS A 432 -12.50 1.56 1.60
CA HIS A 432 -13.38 0.48 1.14
C HIS A 432 -13.90 -0.39 2.30
N PHE A 433 -13.02 -0.81 3.22
CA PHE A 433 -13.41 -1.59 4.40
C PHE A 433 -14.49 -0.89 5.25
N SER A 434 -14.42 0.45 5.36
CA SER A 434 -15.45 1.27 6.04
C SER A 434 -16.84 1.13 5.44
N ARG A 435 -16.94 0.92 4.12
CA ARG A 435 -18.22 0.70 3.42
C ARG A 435 -18.73 -0.72 3.56
N VAL A 436 -17.85 -1.70 3.71
CA VAL A 436 -18.21 -3.13 3.85
C VAL A 436 -18.27 -3.62 5.31
N GLY A 437 -18.29 -2.68 6.27
CA GLY A 437 -18.63 -2.96 7.67
C GLY A 437 -17.44 -3.23 8.58
N TYR A 438 -16.29 -2.62 8.29
CA TYR A 438 -15.10 -2.64 9.15
C TYR A 438 -14.58 -1.24 9.39
N THR A 439 -14.23 -0.92 10.63
CA THR A 439 -13.61 0.38 10.96
C THR A 439 -12.36 0.19 11.79
N SER A 440 -11.45 1.15 11.72
CA SER A 440 -10.31 1.27 12.63
C SER A 440 -10.48 2.56 13.44
N SER A 441 -10.15 2.52 14.73
CA SER A 441 -10.10 3.73 15.55
C SER A 441 -8.73 4.42 15.46
N GLU A 442 -7.69 3.67 15.11
CA GLU A 442 -6.33 4.19 15.09
C GLU A 442 -5.41 3.47 14.09
N LEU A 443 -4.30 4.13 13.78
CA LEU A 443 -3.19 3.57 13.04
C LEU A 443 -1.92 3.59 13.89
N ILE A 444 -1.15 2.52 13.78
CA ILE A 444 0.08 2.29 14.54
C ILE A 444 1.25 2.26 13.56
N PRO A 445 1.88 3.42 13.25
CA PRO A 445 3.03 3.45 12.37
C PRO A 445 4.32 3.01 13.10
N LEU A 446 5.21 2.36 12.37
CA LEU A 446 6.50 1.85 12.82
C LEU A 446 7.60 2.27 11.86
N ASP A 447 8.74 2.66 12.42
CA ASP A 447 9.95 2.93 11.66
C ASP A 447 10.66 1.60 11.32
N MET A 448 10.28 0.95 10.21
CA MET A 448 10.91 -0.29 9.76
C MET A 448 12.23 -0.05 9.02
N ILE A 449 12.40 1.13 8.42
CA ILE A 449 13.57 1.50 7.61
C ILE A 449 14.03 2.92 7.98
N PRO A 450 14.76 3.09 9.10
CA PRO A 450 15.32 4.37 9.52
C PRO A 450 16.12 5.06 8.43
N LEU A 451 16.24 6.40 8.50
CA LEU A 451 16.93 7.23 7.50
C LEU A 451 16.30 7.25 6.09
N THR A 452 15.10 6.68 5.94
CA THR A 452 14.29 6.72 4.72
C THR A 452 12.89 7.24 5.03
N GLU A 453 12.13 7.63 4.01
CA GLU A 453 10.73 8.06 4.14
C GLU A 453 9.75 6.88 4.33
N GLU A 454 10.25 5.64 4.28
CA GLU A 454 9.41 4.45 4.37
C GLU A 454 8.88 4.26 5.78
N VAL A 455 7.59 3.94 5.87
CA VAL A 455 6.86 3.77 7.12
C VAL A 455 5.94 2.57 6.99
N GLU A 456 6.05 1.66 7.94
CA GLU A 456 5.14 0.52 8.05
C GLU A 456 4.00 0.92 8.97
N THR A 457 2.76 0.55 8.68
CA THR A 457 1.60 0.94 9.47
C THR A 457 0.70 -0.25 9.71
N ILE A 458 0.34 -0.47 10.97
CA ILE A 458 -0.66 -1.48 11.37
C ILE A 458 -2.00 -0.77 11.59
N ALA A 459 -3.07 -1.28 10.95
CA ALA A 459 -4.45 -0.92 11.23
C ALA A 459 -5.17 -2.12 11.88
N VAL A 460 -5.97 -1.84 12.92
CA VAL A 460 -6.75 -2.84 13.63
C VAL A 460 -8.23 -2.61 13.33
N LEU A 461 -8.76 -3.41 12.43
CA LEU A 461 -10.12 -3.27 11.94
C LEU A 461 -11.06 -4.17 12.74
N LYS A 462 -12.17 -3.60 13.21
CA LYS A 462 -13.23 -4.32 13.91
C LYS A 462 -14.54 -4.19 13.15
N LYS A 463 -15.43 -5.17 13.31
CA LYS A 463 -16.78 -5.10 12.77
C LYS A 463 -17.50 -3.84 13.29
N ALA A 464 -18.09 -3.10 12.36
CA ALA A 464 -18.90 -1.93 12.64
C ALA A 464 -19.99 -1.79 11.56
N PRO A 465 -21.06 -1.02 11.81
CA PRO A 465 -21.96 -0.63 10.75
C PRO A 465 -21.17 0.06 9.61
N PRO A 466 -21.42 -0.29 8.34
CA PRO A 466 -20.99 0.49 7.19
C PRO A 466 -21.16 1.98 7.40
N VAL A 467 -20.13 2.76 7.05
CA VAL A 467 -20.19 4.22 7.10
C VAL A 467 -21.39 4.70 6.29
N ALA A 468 -22.05 5.78 6.72
CA ALA A 468 -23.13 6.36 5.93
C ALA A 468 -22.58 6.98 4.63
N PRO A 469 -23.31 6.93 3.52
CA PRO A 469 -22.93 7.65 2.31
C PRO A 469 -23.12 9.15 2.55
N ARG A 470 -22.23 9.96 1.99
CA ARG A 470 -22.32 11.41 2.12
C ARG A 470 -23.43 11.94 1.20
N VAL A 471 -24.39 12.65 1.79
CA VAL A 471 -25.44 13.38 1.08
C VAL A 471 -24.91 14.75 0.68
N ILE A 472 -24.95 15.08 -0.60
CA ILE A 472 -24.51 16.36 -1.17
C ILE A 472 -25.69 17.29 -1.42
N TYR A 473 -26.84 16.71 -1.79
CA TYR A 473 -28.09 17.43 -2.03
C TYR A 473 -29.27 16.54 -1.65
N GLU A 474 -30.30 17.13 -1.05
CA GLU A 474 -31.52 16.45 -0.64
C GLU A 474 -32.71 17.41 -0.72
N ASP A 475 -33.82 16.91 -1.26
CA ASP A 475 -35.12 17.56 -1.23
C ASP A 475 -36.25 16.51 -1.07
N ASP A 476 -37.49 16.96 -1.30
CA ASP A 476 -38.70 16.14 -1.20
C ASP A 476 -38.75 15.00 -2.23
N ASP A 477 -38.04 15.12 -3.37
CA ASP A 477 -38.05 14.13 -4.44
C ASP A 477 -36.83 13.20 -4.39
N VAL A 478 -35.64 13.74 -4.12
CA VAL A 478 -34.36 13.02 -4.29
C VAL A 478 -33.38 13.20 -3.15
N ILE A 479 -32.46 12.24 -3.07
CA ILE A 479 -31.16 12.37 -2.41
C ILE A 479 -30.07 12.18 -3.46
N VAL A 480 -29.03 13.01 -3.39
CA VAL A 480 -27.83 12.89 -4.22
C VAL A 480 -26.64 12.65 -3.31
N VAL A 481 -25.98 11.51 -3.53
CA VAL A 481 -24.94 11.00 -2.65
C VAL A 481 -23.65 10.73 -3.42
N GLU A 482 -22.53 10.68 -2.71
CA GLU A 482 -21.25 10.23 -3.27
C GLU A 482 -21.14 8.70 -3.23
N LYS A 483 -20.93 8.09 -4.40
CA LYS A 483 -20.58 6.67 -4.54
C LYS A 483 -19.08 6.48 -4.47
N GLY A 484 -18.64 5.57 -3.62
CA GLY A 484 -17.25 5.11 -3.60
C GLY A 484 -16.92 4.22 -4.81
N PRO A 485 -15.64 3.99 -5.10
CA PRO A 485 -15.25 2.92 -6.01
C PRO A 485 -15.48 1.54 -5.39
N HIS A 486 -15.57 0.53 -6.26
CA HIS A 486 -15.77 -0.89 -5.89
C HIS A 486 -17.07 -1.17 -5.13
N GLU A 487 -18.01 -0.23 -5.18
CA GLU A 487 -19.34 -0.34 -4.58
C GLU A 487 -20.39 -0.33 -5.71
N PRO A 488 -21.25 -1.37 -5.85
CA PRO A 488 -22.32 -1.34 -6.81
C PRO A 488 -23.43 -0.37 -6.36
N VAL A 489 -24.14 0.23 -7.32
CA VAL A 489 -25.27 1.13 -7.01
C VAL A 489 -26.43 0.37 -6.37
N GLU A 490 -26.73 -0.81 -6.90
CA GLU A 490 -27.78 -1.73 -6.43
C GLU A 490 -27.17 -3.03 -5.95
N ASN A 491 -27.97 -3.85 -5.26
CA ASN A 491 -27.50 -5.13 -4.72
C ASN A 491 -27.07 -6.07 -5.84
N GLN A 492 -25.89 -6.67 -5.66
CA GLN A 492 -25.31 -7.68 -6.53
C GLN A 492 -24.80 -8.82 -5.64
N PRO A 493 -25.07 -10.11 -5.95
CA PRO A 493 -24.75 -11.24 -5.06
C PRO A 493 -23.28 -11.37 -4.65
N GLU A 494 -22.37 -10.85 -5.48
CA GLU A 494 -20.93 -10.94 -5.28
C GLU A 494 -20.37 -9.88 -4.30
N TYR A 495 -21.13 -8.83 -3.97
CA TYR A 495 -20.73 -7.76 -3.06
C TYR A 495 -21.44 -7.87 -1.70
N VAL A 496 -20.74 -7.48 -0.62
CA VAL A 496 -21.32 -7.46 0.74
C VAL A 496 -22.49 -6.49 0.86
N THR A 497 -22.41 -5.34 0.18
CA THR A 497 -23.44 -4.31 0.22
C THR A 497 -23.51 -3.51 -1.08
N SER A 498 -24.45 -2.57 -1.16
CA SER A 498 -24.57 -1.60 -2.24
C SER A 498 -24.77 -0.19 -1.69
N LEU A 499 -24.53 0.81 -2.53
CA LEU A 499 -24.80 2.20 -2.18
C LEU A 499 -26.27 2.38 -1.77
N MET A 500 -27.21 1.78 -2.51
CA MET A 500 -28.64 1.85 -2.18
C MET A 500 -28.94 1.28 -0.79
N GLN A 501 -28.35 0.14 -0.42
CA GLN A 501 -28.51 -0.42 0.93
C GLN A 501 -27.98 0.49 2.02
N ARG A 502 -26.85 1.17 1.79
CA ARG A 502 -26.33 2.15 2.76
C ARG A 502 -27.20 3.40 2.83
N CYS A 503 -27.72 3.89 1.71
CA CYS A 503 -28.64 5.02 1.68
C CYS A 503 -29.96 4.73 2.40
N LEU A 504 -30.47 3.49 2.33
CA LEU A 504 -31.67 3.07 3.08
C LEU A 504 -31.49 3.08 4.61
N ARG A 505 -30.26 3.22 5.10
CA ARG A 505 -29.97 3.39 6.54
C ARG A 505 -29.94 4.85 6.98
N LEU A 506 -30.04 5.80 6.04
CA LEU A 506 -30.10 7.22 6.36
C LEU A 506 -31.44 7.54 7.06
N PRO A 507 -31.43 8.46 8.04
CA PRO A 507 -32.66 8.89 8.71
C PRO A 507 -33.70 9.41 7.70
N GLY A 508 -34.96 9.00 7.85
CA GLY A 508 -36.05 9.47 7.00
C GLY A 508 -36.11 8.86 5.59
N VAL A 509 -35.25 7.89 5.27
CA VAL A 509 -35.24 7.20 3.97
C VAL A 509 -35.89 5.82 4.10
N SER A 510 -37.10 5.66 3.54
CA SER A 510 -37.86 4.39 3.58
C SER A 510 -37.86 3.63 2.26
N SER A 511 -37.69 4.34 1.13
CA SER A 511 -37.70 3.78 -0.22
C SER A 511 -36.82 4.61 -1.12
N LEU A 512 -36.12 3.95 -2.03
CA LEU A 512 -35.28 4.60 -3.03
C LEU A 512 -35.47 3.94 -4.41
N LYS A 513 -35.33 4.76 -5.44
CA LYS A 513 -35.33 4.37 -6.85
C LYS A 513 -34.15 5.02 -7.54
N VAL A 514 -33.38 4.22 -8.27
CA VAL A 514 -32.18 4.72 -8.95
C VAL A 514 -32.57 5.63 -10.12
N VAL A 515 -31.96 6.82 -10.19
CA VAL A 515 -32.13 7.76 -11.32
C VAL A 515 -30.96 7.66 -12.30
N ASN A 516 -29.72 7.64 -11.82
CA ASN A 516 -28.53 7.37 -12.64
C ASN A 516 -27.68 6.23 -12.06
N LYS A 517 -27.13 5.40 -12.93
CA LYS A 517 -26.24 4.30 -12.58
C LYS A 517 -24.80 4.63 -12.96
N LEU A 518 -23.89 4.37 -12.05
CA LEU A 518 -22.46 4.37 -12.29
C LEU A 518 -21.96 2.91 -12.26
N ASP A 519 -20.96 2.61 -13.09
CA ASP A 519 -20.27 1.32 -13.02
C ASP A 519 -19.67 1.10 -11.62
N THR A 520 -19.49 -0.15 -11.20
CA THR A 520 -18.97 -0.47 -9.86
C THR A 520 -17.63 0.21 -9.56
N GLY A 521 -16.68 0.20 -10.52
CA GLY A 521 -15.39 0.88 -10.40
C GLY A 521 -15.42 2.41 -10.59
N THR A 522 -16.55 3.00 -10.98
CA THR A 522 -16.68 4.45 -11.20
C THR A 522 -17.18 5.13 -9.93
N SER A 523 -16.42 6.09 -9.41
CA SER A 523 -16.81 6.91 -8.26
C SER A 523 -17.61 8.16 -8.68
N GLY A 524 -18.32 8.81 -7.75
CA GLY A 524 -18.92 10.13 -7.97
C GLY A 524 -20.42 10.20 -7.65
N LEU A 525 -21.11 11.18 -8.22
CA LEU A 525 -22.48 11.53 -7.84
C LEU A 525 -23.54 10.50 -8.32
N CYS A 526 -24.34 10.01 -7.38
CA CYS A 526 -25.49 9.15 -7.63
C CYS A 526 -26.78 9.77 -7.08
N ILE A 527 -27.81 9.84 -7.91
CA ILE A 527 -29.14 10.34 -7.60
C ILE A 527 -30.07 9.16 -7.31
N PHE A 528 -30.70 9.18 -6.14
CA PHE A 528 -31.82 8.30 -5.81
C PHE A 528 -33.08 9.13 -5.57
N ALA A 529 -34.18 8.73 -6.21
CA ALA A 529 -35.50 9.29 -5.96
C ALA A 529 -36.21 8.54 -4.84
N ARG A 530 -37.00 9.23 -4.02
CA ARG A 530 -37.73 8.63 -2.90
C ARG A 530 -38.88 7.72 -3.34
N ASN A 531 -39.43 7.99 -4.52
CA ASN A 531 -40.56 7.25 -5.08
C ASN A 531 -40.49 7.19 -6.63
N GLU A 532 -41.38 6.41 -7.23
CA GLU A 532 -41.39 6.17 -8.68
C GLU A 532 -41.77 7.42 -9.50
N VAL A 533 -42.62 8.29 -8.97
CA VAL A 533 -43.00 9.56 -9.63
C VAL A 533 -41.80 10.49 -9.72
N ALA A 534 -41.11 10.71 -8.59
CA ALA A 534 -39.86 11.46 -8.55
C ALA A 534 -38.80 10.83 -9.46
N ARG A 535 -38.69 9.49 -9.50
CA ARG A 535 -37.74 8.80 -10.39
C ARG A 535 -37.99 9.15 -11.85
N GLN A 536 -39.24 9.13 -12.31
CA GLN A 536 -39.60 9.45 -13.69
C GLN A 536 -39.35 10.92 -14.03
N LEU A 537 -39.72 11.83 -13.12
CA LEU A 537 -39.47 13.27 -13.28
C LEU A 537 -37.98 13.57 -13.43
N TRP A 538 -37.18 13.08 -12.49
CA TRP A 538 -35.73 13.33 -12.48
C TRP A 538 -34.99 12.62 -13.59
N ALA A 539 -35.39 11.39 -13.97
CA ALA A 539 -34.83 10.72 -15.15
C ALA A 539 -35.12 11.48 -16.44
N THR A 540 -36.33 12.05 -16.58
CA THR A 540 -36.70 12.89 -17.73
C THR A 540 -35.90 14.19 -17.74
N ALA A 541 -35.77 14.85 -16.58
CA ALA A 541 -34.96 16.07 -16.47
C ALA A 541 -33.49 15.82 -16.81
N LEU A 542 -32.94 14.68 -16.39
CA LEU A 542 -31.56 14.30 -16.69
C LEU A 542 -31.37 14.02 -18.20
N ALA A 543 -32.34 13.36 -18.84
CA ALA A 543 -32.29 13.08 -20.27
C ALA A 543 -32.45 14.33 -21.15
N THR A 544 -33.22 15.34 -20.69
CA THR A 544 -33.58 16.52 -21.49
C THR A 544 -32.69 17.74 -21.23
N SER A 545 -32.25 17.93 -19.98
CA SER A 545 -31.50 19.12 -19.55
C SER A 545 -30.20 18.79 -18.81
N GLY A 546 -30.00 17.51 -18.46
CA GLY A 546 -28.89 17.07 -17.64
C GLY A 546 -27.56 17.03 -18.38
N ARG A 547 -26.50 17.49 -17.71
CA ARG A 547 -25.11 17.29 -18.13
C ARG A 547 -24.35 16.61 -17.00
N LEU A 548 -23.93 15.37 -17.27
CA LEU A 548 -23.02 14.62 -16.41
C LEU A 548 -21.59 14.90 -16.85
N ILE A 549 -20.80 15.49 -15.97
CA ILE A 549 -19.43 15.91 -16.26
C ILE A 549 -18.49 15.00 -15.48
N TYR A 550 -17.63 14.29 -16.21
CA TYR A 550 -16.66 13.35 -15.66
C TYR A 550 -15.25 13.91 -15.72
N LEU A 551 -14.44 13.60 -14.72
CA LEU A 551 -12.99 13.69 -14.79
C LEU A 551 -12.40 12.32 -15.13
N VAL A 552 -11.55 12.26 -16.15
CA VAL A 552 -11.00 11.01 -16.68
C VAL A 552 -9.51 11.15 -16.94
N ALA A 553 -8.71 10.13 -16.59
CA ALA A 553 -7.31 10.04 -17.03
C ALA A 553 -7.20 9.02 -18.17
N ALA A 554 -6.64 9.44 -19.31
CA ALA A 554 -6.55 8.66 -20.54
C ALA A 554 -5.10 8.45 -20.98
N LYS A 555 -4.80 7.28 -21.54
CA LYS A 555 -3.47 6.94 -22.04
C LYS A 555 -3.04 7.88 -23.17
N GLY A 556 -1.81 8.41 -23.08
CA GLY A 556 -1.26 9.28 -24.11
C GLY A 556 -1.83 10.71 -24.07
N VAL A 557 -1.43 11.50 -25.07
CA VAL A 557 -1.83 12.90 -25.20
C VAL A 557 -2.93 13.02 -26.26
N THR A 558 -4.17 13.25 -25.84
CA THR A 558 -5.32 13.45 -26.74
C THR A 558 -5.23 14.81 -27.44
N PRO A 559 -6.00 15.08 -28.50
CA PRO A 559 -6.33 16.44 -28.92
C PRO A 559 -6.88 17.30 -27.76
N THR A 560 -6.75 18.63 -27.87
CA THR A 560 -7.18 19.56 -26.81
C THR A 560 -8.69 19.53 -26.55
N LYS A 561 -9.50 19.36 -27.61
CA LYS A 561 -10.96 19.17 -27.55
C LYS A 561 -11.36 18.18 -28.64
N GLY A 562 -12.46 17.45 -28.44
CA GLY A 562 -12.98 16.55 -29.45
C GLY A 562 -14.37 15.99 -29.12
N ALA A 563 -15.04 15.46 -30.14
CA ALA A 563 -16.27 14.72 -30.01
C ALA A 563 -16.12 13.35 -30.68
N ILE A 564 -16.46 12.29 -29.94
CA ILE A 564 -16.41 10.91 -30.40
C ILE A 564 -17.85 10.49 -30.64
N ALA A 565 -18.25 10.39 -31.90
CA ALA A 565 -19.56 9.92 -32.32
C ALA A 565 -19.39 8.51 -32.91
N ARG A 566 -19.76 7.48 -32.13
CA ARG A 566 -19.58 6.09 -32.56
C ARG A 566 -20.68 5.21 -32.01
N ASP A 567 -21.02 4.20 -32.78
CA ASP A 567 -22.00 3.21 -32.39
C ASP A 567 -21.48 2.31 -31.27
N LEU A 568 -22.30 2.18 -30.23
CA LEU A 568 -22.10 1.24 -29.14
C LEU A 568 -23.03 0.05 -29.34
N ARG A 569 -22.43 -1.13 -29.54
CA ARG A 569 -23.17 -2.40 -29.53
C ARG A 569 -23.47 -2.83 -28.09
N GLU A 570 -24.72 -3.16 -27.82
CA GLU A 570 -25.24 -3.72 -26.55
C GLU A 570 -26.30 -4.78 -26.86
N ALA A 571 -26.15 -6.00 -26.34
CA ALA A 571 -27.09 -7.11 -26.55
C ALA A 571 -27.51 -7.30 -28.03
N GLY A 572 -26.55 -7.19 -28.95
CA GLY A 572 -26.78 -7.32 -30.40
C GLY A 572 -27.39 -6.09 -31.09
N ARG A 573 -27.74 -5.03 -30.36
CA ARG A 573 -28.30 -3.78 -30.92
C ARG A 573 -27.23 -2.68 -30.96
N SER A 574 -27.24 -1.88 -32.04
CA SER A 574 -26.35 -0.72 -32.21
C SER A 574 -27.04 0.56 -31.77
N TYR A 575 -26.36 1.36 -30.95
CA TYR A 575 -26.84 2.66 -30.50
C TYR A 575 -25.83 3.73 -30.84
N MET A 576 -26.25 4.73 -31.61
CA MET A 576 -25.42 5.91 -31.84
C MET A 576 -25.22 6.63 -30.50
N ALA A 577 -23.96 6.79 -30.09
CA ALA A 577 -23.59 7.49 -28.89
C ALA A 577 -22.54 8.56 -29.20
N ARG A 578 -22.59 9.67 -28.48
CA ARG A 578 -21.63 10.77 -28.63
C ARG A 578 -20.98 11.09 -27.29
N THR A 579 -19.68 11.35 -27.28
CA THR A 579 -18.95 11.77 -26.08
C THR A 579 -18.05 12.94 -26.42
N ARG A 580 -18.26 14.06 -25.74
CA ARG A 580 -17.44 15.26 -25.87
C ARG A 580 -16.37 15.27 -24.80
N TYR A 581 -15.16 15.70 -25.13
CA TYR A 581 -14.09 15.85 -24.16
C TYR A 581 -13.26 17.10 -24.40
N ARG A 582 -12.65 17.59 -23.32
CA ARG A 582 -11.64 18.65 -23.33
C ARG A 582 -10.47 18.23 -22.44
N ARG A 583 -9.26 18.28 -22.98
CA ARG A 583 -8.03 18.05 -22.23
C ARG A 583 -7.76 19.25 -21.33
N LEU A 584 -7.65 18.99 -20.04
CA LEU A 584 -7.37 19.98 -19.01
C LEU A 584 -5.87 20.09 -18.75
N ALA A 585 -5.19 18.95 -18.65
CA ALA A 585 -3.77 18.87 -18.37
C ALA A 585 -3.13 17.63 -19.03
N VAL A 586 -1.80 17.62 -19.08
CA VAL A 586 -1.01 16.43 -19.39
C VAL A 586 -0.21 16.06 -18.13
N ALA A 587 -0.33 14.81 -17.73
CA ALA A 587 0.16 14.22 -16.51
C ALA A 587 1.07 13.04 -16.88
N SER A 588 2.39 13.22 -16.85
CA SER A 588 3.37 12.16 -17.17
C SER A 588 3.09 11.43 -18.49
N GLY A 589 2.81 12.20 -19.55
CA GLY A 589 2.49 11.67 -20.87
C GLY A 589 1.04 11.20 -21.05
N HIS A 590 0.18 11.36 -20.04
CA HIS A 590 -1.23 10.97 -20.05
C HIS A 590 -2.16 12.19 -19.97
N SER A 591 -3.36 12.10 -20.53
CA SER A 591 -4.30 13.23 -20.58
C SER A 591 -5.27 13.21 -19.42
N ILE A 592 -5.44 14.36 -18.75
CA ILE A 592 -6.55 14.57 -17.81
C ILE A 592 -7.66 15.30 -18.55
N LEU A 593 -8.83 14.67 -18.63
CA LEU A 593 -9.94 15.08 -19.48
C LEU A 593 -11.16 15.46 -18.65
N ARG A 594 -11.83 16.55 -19.03
CA ARG A 594 -13.25 16.77 -18.75
C ARG A 594 -14.05 16.07 -19.85
N VAL A 595 -14.92 15.14 -19.47
CA VAL A 595 -15.69 14.32 -20.42
C VAL A 595 -17.19 14.47 -20.15
N ILE A 596 -17.97 14.67 -21.22
CA ILE A 596 -19.42 14.82 -21.19
C ILE A 596 -20.02 13.83 -22.20
N PRO A 597 -20.56 12.68 -21.77
CA PRO A 597 -21.29 11.78 -22.64
C PRO A 597 -22.69 12.34 -22.95
N ASP A 598 -23.09 12.24 -24.21
CA ASP A 598 -24.48 12.42 -24.62
C ASP A 598 -25.17 11.07 -24.40
N GLY A 599 -26.04 11.01 -23.39
CA GLY A 599 -26.68 9.78 -22.91
C GLY A 599 -25.94 9.06 -21.77
N HIS A 600 -26.53 7.96 -21.29
CA HIS A 600 -26.09 7.23 -20.09
C HIS A 600 -25.94 5.73 -20.37
N ARG A 601 -25.09 5.38 -21.33
CA ARG A 601 -24.85 3.98 -21.71
C ARG A 601 -23.71 3.35 -20.91
N PRO A 602 -23.82 2.05 -20.53
CA PRO A 602 -22.75 1.31 -19.88
C PRO A 602 -21.40 1.46 -20.60
N HIS A 603 -20.36 1.79 -19.85
CA HIS A 603 -18.98 1.88 -20.34
C HIS A 603 -18.75 2.83 -21.54
N GLN A 604 -19.68 3.75 -21.87
CA GLN A 604 -19.59 4.61 -23.06
C GLN A 604 -18.28 5.39 -23.14
N ILE A 605 -17.89 6.08 -22.06
CA ILE A 605 -16.65 6.86 -21.99
C ILE A 605 -15.43 5.99 -22.27
N ARG A 606 -15.37 4.83 -21.61
CA ARG A 606 -14.27 3.86 -21.69
C ARG A 606 -14.10 3.32 -23.11
N ARG A 607 -15.21 2.88 -23.72
CA ARG A 607 -15.24 2.35 -25.10
C ARG A 607 -14.86 3.42 -26.13
N HIS A 608 -15.40 4.62 -26.01
CA HIS A 608 -15.12 5.72 -26.94
C HIS A 608 -13.66 6.15 -26.90
N LEU A 609 -13.10 6.34 -25.71
CA LEU A 609 -11.71 6.73 -25.54
C LEU A 609 -10.74 5.64 -26.03
N ALA A 610 -11.02 4.36 -25.76
CA ALA A 610 -10.27 3.24 -26.31
C ALA A 610 -10.34 3.20 -27.85
N ALA A 611 -11.51 3.45 -28.43
CA ALA A 611 -11.73 3.42 -29.88
C ALA A 611 -10.96 4.50 -30.66
N ILE A 612 -10.49 5.56 -29.99
CA ILE A 612 -9.61 6.59 -30.57
C ILE A 612 -8.14 6.45 -30.16
N GLY A 613 -7.75 5.29 -29.59
CA GLY A 613 -6.37 5.01 -29.19
C GLY A 613 -5.93 5.60 -27.85
N HIS A 614 -6.86 6.15 -27.06
CA HIS A 614 -6.60 6.80 -25.78
C HIS A 614 -7.38 6.14 -24.63
N PRO A 615 -7.21 4.82 -24.40
CA PRO A 615 -8.00 4.11 -23.39
C PRO A 615 -7.81 4.70 -21.99
N VAL A 616 -8.84 4.57 -21.15
CA VAL A 616 -8.84 5.06 -19.76
C VAL A 616 -7.79 4.31 -18.93
N LEU A 617 -7.05 5.04 -18.10
CA LEU A 617 -6.07 4.45 -17.18
C LEU A 617 -6.77 3.60 -16.11
N GLY A 618 -6.22 2.43 -15.81
CA GLY A 618 -6.78 1.48 -14.83
C GLY A 618 -8.04 0.75 -15.32
N ASP A 619 -8.37 0.85 -16.60
CA ASP A 619 -9.48 0.10 -17.20
C ASP A 619 -9.07 -1.34 -17.53
N GLU A 620 -9.57 -2.32 -16.78
CA GLU A 620 -9.23 -3.73 -17.02
C GLU A 620 -9.75 -4.30 -18.34
N ARG A 621 -10.87 -3.76 -18.86
CA ARG A 621 -11.59 -4.36 -20.00
C ARG A 621 -11.21 -3.73 -21.34
N TYR A 622 -11.07 -2.41 -21.37
CA TYR A 622 -10.75 -1.66 -22.58
C TYR A 622 -9.41 -0.92 -22.49
N GLY A 623 -8.69 -1.10 -21.38
CA GLY A 623 -7.41 -0.44 -21.10
C GLY A 623 -6.20 -1.11 -21.73
N HIS A 624 -5.04 -0.51 -21.46
CA HIS A 624 -3.76 -1.02 -21.91
C HIS A 624 -3.05 -1.72 -20.74
N VAL A 625 -2.96 -3.06 -20.81
CA VAL A 625 -2.50 -3.92 -19.69
C VAL A 625 -1.17 -3.47 -19.09
N ALA A 626 -0.14 -3.21 -19.90
CA ALA A 626 1.18 -2.82 -19.39
C ALA A 626 1.15 -1.45 -18.69
N THR A 627 0.34 -0.50 -19.18
CA THR A 627 0.19 0.82 -18.55
C THR A 627 -0.60 0.70 -17.25
N ASN A 628 -1.66 -0.10 -17.23
CA ASN A 628 -2.45 -0.34 -16.03
C ASN A 628 -1.59 -0.97 -14.93
N ARG A 629 -0.81 -2.01 -15.26
CA ARG A 629 0.13 -2.63 -14.31
C ARG A 629 1.11 -1.63 -13.72
N TYR A 630 1.68 -0.76 -14.56
CA TYR A 630 2.55 0.31 -14.09
C TYR A 630 1.84 1.25 -13.10
N PHE A 631 0.63 1.71 -13.41
CA PHE A 631 -0.14 2.60 -12.53
C PHE A 631 -0.64 1.90 -11.25
N GLU A 632 -0.99 0.63 -11.31
CA GLU A 632 -1.35 -0.18 -10.15
C GLU A 632 -0.14 -0.31 -9.20
N GLU A 633 1.03 -0.69 -9.73
CA GLU A 633 2.24 -0.94 -8.95
C GLU A 633 2.92 0.33 -8.43
N LYS A 634 2.96 1.40 -9.23
CA LYS A 634 3.68 2.64 -8.90
C LYS A 634 2.80 3.74 -8.35
N HIS A 635 1.51 3.70 -8.66
CA HIS A 635 0.58 4.77 -8.34
C HIS A 635 -0.68 4.26 -7.62
N GLY A 636 -0.79 2.98 -7.26
CA GLY A 636 -1.89 2.45 -6.46
C GLY A 636 -3.28 2.54 -7.12
N LEU A 637 -3.34 2.73 -8.44
CA LEU A 637 -4.61 2.83 -9.18
C LEU A 637 -5.14 1.43 -9.50
N ASP A 638 -6.08 0.94 -8.71
CA ASP A 638 -6.68 -0.40 -8.83
C ASP A 638 -8.04 -0.42 -9.54
N ARG A 639 -8.37 0.65 -10.25
CA ARG A 639 -9.65 0.85 -10.94
C ARG A 639 -9.52 1.83 -12.09
N SER A 640 -10.59 1.91 -12.89
CA SER A 640 -10.68 2.93 -13.94
C SER A 640 -10.67 4.34 -13.35
N PHE A 641 -9.79 5.21 -13.87
CA PHE A 641 -9.75 6.63 -13.54
C PHE A 641 -10.94 7.35 -14.20
N VAL A 642 -12.12 7.15 -13.64
CA VAL A 642 -13.38 7.77 -14.04
C VAL A 642 -14.09 8.23 -12.77
N HIS A 643 -14.46 9.51 -12.74
CA HIS A 643 -15.19 10.09 -11.62
C HIS A 643 -16.25 11.08 -12.13
N LEU A 644 -17.53 10.84 -11.78
CA LEU A 644 -18.62 11.78 -12.06
C LEU A 644 -18.55 12.94 -11.07
N ILE A 645 -17.87 14.01 -11.48
CA ILE A 645 -17.50 15.11 -10.61
C ILE A 645 -18.59 16.17 -10.47
N ARG A 646 -19.45 16.30 -11.48
CA ARG A 646 -20.46 17.36 -11.51
C ARG A 646 -21.72 16.95 -12.28
N ILE A 647 -22.87 17.34 -11.73
CA ILE A 647 -24.18 17.26 -12.36
C ILE A 647 -24.72 18.68 -12.52
N GLU A 648 -24.98 19.09 -13.76
CA GLU A 648 -25.74 20.30 -14.08
C GLU A 648 -27.13 19.86 -14.58
N ILE A 649 -28.21 20.31 -13.95
CA ILE A 649 -29.58 19.89 -14.30
C ILE A 649 -30.58 21.01 -13.99
N ALA A 650 -31.67 21.12 -14.77
CA ALA A 650 -32.81 21.95 -14.37
C ALA A 650 -33.69 21.17 -13.40
N HIS A 651 -33.95 21.72 -12.21
CA HIS A 651 -34.78 21.06 -11.20
C HIS A 651 -36.20 20.82 -11.75
N PRO A 652 -36.71 19.58 -11.77
CA PRO A 652 -37.92 19.23 -12.53
C PRO A 652 -39.19 19.94 -12.06
N ARG A 653 -39.25 20.36 -10.78
CA ARG A 653 -40.41 21.09 -10.24
C ARG A 653 -40.33 22.61 -10.32
N THR A 654 -39.12 23.17 -10.22
CA THR A 654 -38.93 24.62 -10.02
C THR A 654 -38.31 25.29 -11.24
N GLY A 655 -37.71 24.52 -12.15
CA GLY A 655 -36.94 25.03 -13.28
C GLY A 655 -35.61 25.68 -12.89
N ALA A 656 -35.28 25.75 -11.59
CA ALA A 656 -34.03 26.32 -11.12
C ALA A 656 -32.83 25.54 -11.66
N LYS A 657 -31.76 26.25 -12.01
CA LYS A 657 -30.51 25.60 -12.43
C LYS A 657 -29.82 25.06 -11.18
N LEU A 658 -29.68 23.75 -11.14
CA LEU A 658 -29.03 23.03 -10.07
C LEU A 658 -27.64 22.58 -10.54
N LEU A 659 -26.63 22.95 -9.76
CA LEU A 659 -25.25 22.51 -9.91
C LEU A 659 -24.87 21.73 -8.66
N ILE A 660 -24.56 20.44 -8.83
CA ILE A 660 -24.12 19.55 -7.76
C ILE A 660 -22.72 19.07 -8.08
N GLU A 661 -21.80 19.22 -7.13
CA GLU A 661 -20.39 18.89 -7.31
C GLU A 661 -19.91 17.90 -6.23
N SER A 662 -19.02 17.00 -6.63
CA SER A 662 -18.28 16.08 -5.76
C SER A 662 -16.80 16.37 -5.90
N THR A 663 -16.03 16.15 -4.84
CA THR A 663 -14.57 16.26 -4.90
C THR A 663 -13.94 15.00 -5.45
N LEU A 664 -12.79 15.16 -6.14
CA LEU A 664 -11.99 14.02 -6.57
C LEU A 664 -11.62 13.12 -5.36
N PRO A 665 -11.95 11.81 -5.39
CA PRO A 665 -11.68 10.93 -4.26
C PRO A 665 -10.17 10.73 -4.07
N GLY A 666 -9.78 10.41 -2.83
CA GLY A 666 -8.39 10.36 -2.40
C GLY A 666 -7.50 9.42 -3.20
N ASP A 667 -8.05 8.32 -3.74
CA ASP A 667 -7.30 7.35 -4.53
C ASP A 667 -6.88 7.91 -5.90
N LEU A 668 -7.79 8.61 -6.58
CA LEU A 668 -7.50 9.29 -7.84
C LEU A 668 -6.62 10.52 -7.63
N ARG A 669 -6.86 11.27 -6.54
CA ARG A 669 -6.04 12.42 -6.16
C ARG A 669 -4.59 11.98 -5.91
N GLY A 670 -4.39 10.97 -5.07
CA GLY A 670 -3.07 10.40 -4.78
C GLY A 670 -2.38 9.82 -6.02
N THR A 671 -3.16 9.23 -6.95
CA THR A 671 -2.62 8.77 -8.25
C THR A 671 -2.05 9.94 -9.06
N LEU A 672 -2.76 11.08 -9.12
CA LEU A 672 -2.24 12.28 -9.80
C LEU A 672 -1.01 12.85 -9.09
N GLU A 673 -1.03 12.90 -7.76
CA GLU A 673 0.08 13.41 -6.96
C GLU A 673 1.36 12.59 -7.20
N ARG A 674 1.27 11.26 -7.11
CA ARG A 674 2.42 10.37 -7.35
C ARG A 674 2.90 10.38 -8.79
N SER A 675 1.99 10.54 -9.75
CA SER A 675 2.37 10.52 -11.17
C SER A 675 2.96 11.85 -11.63
N THR A 676 2.59 12.99 -11.07
CA THR A 676 2.94 14.32 -11.61
C THR A 676 3.53 15.32 -10.62
N GLY A 677 3.63 14.95 -9.35
CA GLY A 677 3.88 15.89 -8.27
C GLY A 677 2.71 16.83 -7.99
N SER A 678 2.93 17.85 -7.16
CA SER A 678 1.86 18.77 -6.74
C SER A 678 1.46 19.79 -7.80
N ASN A 679 2.24 19.96 -8.88
CA ASN A 679 2.04 21.05 -9.85
C ASN A 679 0.75 20.88 -10.68
N VAL A 680 0.51 19.68 -11.22
CA VAL A 680 -0.70 19.44 -12.01
C VAL A 680 -1.95 19.51 -11.12
N LEU A 681 -1.88 18.98 -9.90
CA LEU A 681 -2.97 19.09 -8.93
C LEU A 681 -3.31 20.55 -8.62
N LYS A 682 -2.31 21.37 -8.26
CA LYS A 682 -2.50 22.82 -8.02
C LYS A 682 -3.11 23.53 -9.23
N PHE A 683 -2.65 23.19 -10.43
CA PHE A 683 -3.22 23.75 -11.66
C PHE A 683 -4.70 23.36 -11.84
N LEU A 684 -5.05 22.09 -11.60
CA LEU A 684 -6.44 21.62 -11.69
C LEU A 684 -7.33 22.25 -10.60
N GLU A 685 -6.80 22.45 -9.39
CA GLU A 685 -7.48 23.17 -8.30
C GLU A 685 -7.77 24.62 -8.69
N GLN A 686 -6.77 25.35 -9.22
CA GLN A 686 -6.94 26.72 -9.71
C GLN A 686 -7.97 26.84 -10.85
N LYS A 687 -8.17 25.76 -11.61
CA LYS A 687 -9.19 25.70 -12.68
C LYS A 687 -10.56 25.22 -12.17
N HIS A 688 -10.74 25.03 -10.86
CA HIS A 688 -11.93 24.43 -10.24
C HIS A 688 -12.34 23.11 -10.93
N ALA A 689 -11.34 22.32 -11.36
CA ALA A 689 -11.52 21.09 -12.10
C ALA A 689 -11.56 19.85 -11.20
N LEU A 690 -11.20 19.98 -9.93
CA LEU A 690 -11.23 18.90 -8.93
C LEU A 690 -12.53 18.86 -8.11
N GLY A 691 -13.50 19.71 -8.47
CA GLY A 691 -14.80 19.82 -7.81
C GLY A 691 -14.71 20.48 -6.43
N GLU A 692 -15.87 20.86 -5.91
CA GLU A 692 -16.07 21.35 -4.55
C GLU A 692 -17.24 20.55 -3.94
N GLN A 693 -17.27 20.36 -2.63
CA GLN A 693 -18.39 19.65 -2.00
C GLN A 693 -19.55 20.60 -1.74
N ARG A 694 -20.34 20.86 -2.79
CA ARG A 694 -21.45 21.81 -2.71
C ARG A 694 -22.57 21.49 -3.69
N ALA A 695 -23.76 21.91 -3.31
CA ALA A 695 -24.87 22.13 -4.22
C ALA A 695 -25.20 23.62 -4.24
N SER A 696 -25.39 24.20 -5.43
CA SER A 696 -25.85 25.57 -5.58
C SER A 696 -27.03 25.63 -6.53
N SER A 697 -28.10 26.29 -6.10
CA SER A 697 -29.25 26.61 -6.95
C SER A 697 -29.21 28.08 -7.35
N MET A 698 -29.23 28.35 -8.66
CA MET A 698 -29.56 29.69 -9.15
C MET A 698 -31.00 29.67 -9.66
N LEU A 699 -31.85 30.56 -9.14
CA LEU A 699 -33.15 30.81 -9.72
C LEU A 699 -32.96 31.32 -11.17
N PRO A 700 -33.85 30.97 -12.11
CA PRO A 700 -33.83 31.60 -13.42
C PRO A 700 -33.98 33.13 -13.25
N PRO A 701 -33.31 33.95 -14.07
CA PRO A 701 -33.60 35.38 -14.07
C PRO A 701 -35.10 35.58 -14.33
N ASP A 702 -35.74 36.38 -13.48
CA ASP A 702 -37.15 36.72 -13.59
C ASP A 702 -37.41 37.30 -15.00
N PRO A 703 -38.31 36.70 -15.81
CA PRO A 703 -38.66 37.23 -17.12
C PRO A 703 -39.42 38.58 -17.03
N SER A 704 -39.90 38.96 -15.84
CA SER A 704 -40.38 40.30 -15.57
C SER A 704 -39.21 41.18 -15.11
N GLY A 705 -38.86 42.21 -15.88
CA GLY A 705 -37.75 43.13 -15.61
C GLY A 705 -37.94 44.03 -14.39
N ALA A 706 -38.42 43.52 -13.26
CA ALA A 706 -38.48 44.24 -12.00
C ALA A 706 -37.14 44.12 -11.28
N ARG A 707 -36.32 45.18 -11.34
CA ARG A 707 -35.17 45.35 -10.45
C ARG A 707 -35.64 45.30 -9.00
N THR A 708 -35.49 44.17 -8.33
CA THR A 708 -35.56 44.11 -6.88
C THR A 708 -34.25 44.66 -6.34
N SER A 709 -34.34 45.80 -5.66
CA SER A 709 -33.25 46.46 -4.95
C SER A 709 -32.57 45.47 -4.00
N GLN A 710 -31.24 45.35 -4.11
CA GLN A 710 -30.40 44.68 -3.12
C GLN A 710 -30.71 45.22 -1.72
N PRO A 711 -30.82 44.36 -0.69
CA PRO A 711 -30.81 44.85 0.68
C PRO A 711 -29.43 45.46 0.96
N ARG A 712 -29.39 46.74 1.32
CA ARG A 712 -28.19 47.38 1.87
C ARG A 712 -27.78 46.60 3.12
N LEU A 713 -26.59 46.01 3.10
CA LEU A 713 -25.89 45.61 4.31
C LEU A 713 -25.63 46.88 5.14
N THR A 714 -26.29 46.98 6.29
CA THR A 714 -25.90 47.92 7.35
C THR A 714 -24.55 47.48 7.91
N PRO A 715 -23.60 48.41 8.16
CA PRO A 715 -22.33 48.07 8.79
C PRO A 715 -22.59 47.60 10.23
N LEU A 716 -22.01 46.45 10.60
CA LEU A 716 -21.88 46.04 11.99
C LEU A 716 -21.04 47.07 12.76
N SER A 717 -21.54 47.51 13.91
CA SER A 717 -20.88 48.44 14.81
C SER A 717 -19.68 47.78 15.50
N ASP A 718 -18.61 48.55 15.68
CA ASP A 718 -17.37 48.13 16.37
C ASP A 718 -17.62 47.61 17.80
N PRO A 719 -16.84 46.63 18.29
CA PRO A 719 -16.89 46.21 19.69
C PRO A 719 -16.15 47.21 20.60
N PRO A 720 -16.60 47.44 21.84
CA PRO A 720 -15.91 48.30 22.79
C PRO A 720 -14.69 47.58 23.43
N PRO A 721 -13.73 48.33 23.99
CA PRO A 721 -12.43 47.77 24.39
C PRO A 721 -12.43 47.08 25.76
N SER A 722 -11.39 46.27 25.92
CA SER A 722 -10.99 45.36 27.00
C SER A 722 -11.08 45.85 28.44
N HIS A 723 -11.35 44.93 29.38
CA HIS A 723 -10.70 44.88 30.70
C HIS A 723 -10.59 43.44 31.22
N ALA A 724 -9.35 43.02 31.53
CA ALA A 724 -9.02 42.05 32.59
C ALA A 724 -8.90 42.84 33.93
N PRO A 725 -8.95 42.26 35.15
CA PRO A 725 -8.31 40.99 35.54
C PRO A 725 -9.02 40.14 36.63
N ASP A 726 -8.35 39.04 36.96
CA ASP A 726 -8.25 38.37 38.27
C ASP A 726 -9.34 37.43 38.83
N SER A 727 -8.85 36.21 39.05
CA SER A 727 -8.88 35.45 40.32
C SER A 727 -10.03 34.49 40.64
N LEU A 728 -9.61 33.23 40.70
CA LEU A 728 -9.81 32.26 41.80
C LEU A 728 -11.20 31.66 42.08
N VAL A 729 -11.11 30.35 42.37
CA VAL A 729 -11.98 29.50 43.20
C VAL A 729 -12.96 28.59 42.45
N GLU A 730 -12.54 27.33 42.31
CA GLU A 730 -13.42 26.16 42.19
C GLU A 730 -14.31 26.00 43.44
N PRO A 731 -15.44 25.26 43.31
CA PRO A 731 -15.49 24.08 44.16
C PRO A 731 -15.99 22.81 43.43
N THR A 732 -15.13 21.80 43.53
CA THR A 732 -15.40 20.40 43.86
C THR A 732 -16.84 19.94 44.16
N SER A 733 -17.12 18.79 43.54
CA SER A 733 -17.66 17.54 44.15
C SER A 733 -19.16 17.20 44.04
N GLN A 734 -19.34 16.01 43.45
CA GLN A 734 -20.20 14.89 43.84
C GLN A 734 -21.73 15.00 43.74
N GLY A 735 -22.31 14.02 43.04
CA GLY A 735 -23.73 13.66 43.17
C GLY A 735 -24.31 12.92 41.96
N THR A 736 -24.11 11.61 41.88
CA THR A 736 -25.15 10.68 41.39
C THR A 736 -25.92 10.18 42.63
N PRO A 737 -27.11 9.53 42.54
CA PRO A 737 -27.80 9.00 41.35
C PRO A 737 -29.29 9.38 41.28
N ASP A 738 -29.97 9.12 40.15
CA ASP A 738 -31.31 8.52 40.24
C ASP A 738 -31.79 7.85 38.95
N SER A 739 -32.52 6.77 39.21
CA SER A 739 -33.06 5.74 38.33
C SER A 739 -34.28 6.19 37.52
N LEU A 740 -34.41 5.72 36.28
CA LEU A 740 -35.72 5.47 35.67
C LEU A 740 -35.66 4.20 34.80
N ALA A 741 -36.45 3.21 35.21
CA ALA A 741 -36.68 1.95 34.53
C ALA A 741 -37.70 2.10 33.38
N LEU A 742 -37.53 1.33 32.30
CA LEU A 742 -38.53 1.11 31.26
C LEU A 742 -38.62 -0.39 30.89
N PRO A 743 -39.80 -0.89 30.47
CA PRO A 743 -40.18 -2.30 30.47
C PRO A 743 -39.73 -3.07 29.20
N PRO A 744 -39.77 -4.43 29.20
CA PRO A 744 -39.21 -5.23 28.11
C PRO A 744 -40.21 -5.44 26.97
N PRO A 745 -39.76 -5.58 25.71
CA PRO A 745 -40.62 -6.05 24.64
C PRO A 745 -40.60 -7.57 24.49
N SER A 746 -41.80 -8.08 24.28
CA SER A 746 -42.26 -9.44 24.01
C SER A 746 -41.65 -10.10 22.76
N ARG A 747 -41.36 -11.40 22.86
CA ARG A 747 -41.01 -12.32 21.76
C ARG A 747 -42.24 -12.71 20.93
N PRO A 748 -42.07 -12.98 19.63
CA PRO A 748 -42.84 -14.01 18.93
C PRO A 748 -41.95 -15.20 18.54
N SER A 749 -42.41 -16.39 18.88
CA SER A 749 -41.90 -17.69 18.42
C SER A 749 -42.33 -17.95 16.97
N TYR A 750 -41.42 -18.43 16.13
CA TYR A 750 -41.81 -19.21 14.95
C TYR A 750 -40.85 -20.39 14.78
N ALA A 751 -41.41 -21.59 14.87
CA ALA A 751 -40.77 -22.86 14.58
C ALA A 751 -40.74 -23.09 13.05
N PRO A 752 -39.72 -23.77 12.50
CA PRO A 752 -39.63 -24.07 11.08
C PRO A 752 -40.35 -25.38 10.74
N THR A 753 -41.15 -25.36 9.67
CA THR A 753 -41.72 -26.58 9.08
C THR A 753 -40.75 -27.13 8.04
N ILE A 754 -40.30 -28.35 8.28
CA ILE A 754 -39.49 -29.18 7.39
C ILE A 754 -40.43 -29.85 6.37
N THR A 755 -40.09 -29.80 5.08
CA THR A 755 -40.56 -30.78 4.09
C THR A 755 -39.40 -31.23 3.22
N GLU A 756 -39.06 -32.51 3.35
CA GLU A 756 -38.05 -33.23 2.58
C GLU A 756 -38.60 -33.80 1.25
N ARG A 757 -37.65 -34.09 0.34
CA ARG A 757 -37.59 -35.09 -0.77
C ARG A 757 -37.58 -34.53 -2.21
N PRO A 758 -37.00 -35.27 -3.20
CA PRO A 758 -35.72 -35.99 -3.25
C PRO A 758 -34.95 -35.67 -4.58
N PRO A 759 -33.79 -36.30 -4.91
CA PRO A 759 -32.89 -35.82 -5.97
C PRO A 759 -33.16 -36.45 -7.35
N ALA A 760 -32.79 -35.73 -8.42
CA ALA A 760 -32.79 -36.26 -9.80
C ALA A 760 -31.52 -35.83 -10.57
N SER A 761 -30.71 -36.85 -10.87
CA SER A 761 -29.96 -37.16 -12.10
C SER A 761 -29.30 -36.08 -12.97
N GLU A 762 -27.97 -36.20 -13.07
CA GLU A 762 -27.10 -36.31 -14.27
C GLU A 762 -27.38 -35.58 -15.60
N SER A 763 -26.27 -34.98 -16.07
CA SER A 763 -25.82 -34.83 -17.46
C SER A 763 -26.39 -33.70 -18.33
N ALA A 764 -25.51 -32.78 -18.74
CA ALA A 764 -25.13 -32.61 -20.14
C ALA A 764 -24.09 -31.49 -20.27
N LEU A 765 -22.87 -31.88 -20.62
CA LEU A 765 -21.85 -31.02 -21.22
C LEU A 765 -22.37 -30.46 -22.54
N SER A 766 -22.15 -29.17 -22.81
CA SER A 766 -22.16 -28.60 -24.15
C SER A 766 -21.32 -27.32 -24.20
N PRO A 767 -20.75 -26.99 -25.38
CA PRO A 767 -19.37 -26.50 -25.47
C PRO A 767 -19.23 -24.97 -25.53
N VAL A 768 -18.02 -24.54 -25.21
CA VAL A 768 -17.47 -23.19 -25.36
C VAL A 768 -17.44 -22.80 -26.85
N PRO A 769 -17.97 -21.63 -27.26
CA PRO A 769 -17.68 -21.08 -28.58
C PRO A 769 -16.40 -20.26 -28.56
N ASP A 770 -15.43 -20.69 -29.36
CA ASP A 770 -14.29 -19.92 -29.85
C ASP A 770 -14.76 -18.65 -30.57
N LEU A 771 -14.16 -17.51 -30.23
CA LEU A 771 -14.22 -16.29 -31.05
C LEU A 771 -12.85 -15.60 -31.04
N ASP A 772 -11.98 -16.11 -31.91
CA ASP A 772 -10.88 -15.38 -32.52
C ASP A 772 -11.47 -14.47 -33.62
N GLU A 773 -11.51 -13.16 -33.41
CA GLU A 773 -11.57 -12.20 -34.52
C GLU A 773 -10.74 -10.96 -34.20
N ALA A 774 -9.60 -10.85 -34.89
CA ALA A 774 -8.73 -9.70 -34.90
C ALA A 774 -9.46 -8.46 -35.48
N PRO A 775 -9.30 -7.25 -34.90
CA PRO A 775 -9.92 -6.05 -35.45
C PRO A 775 -9.13 -5.54 -36.68
N GLN A 776 -9.77 -5.65 -37.85
CA GLN A 776 -9.37 -4.97 -39.08
C GLN A 776 -9.33 -3.45 -38.87
N THR A 777 -8.26 -2.84 -39.37
CA THR A 777 -7.99 -1.41 -39.35
C THR A 777 -8.84 -0.68 -40.41
N ASN A 778 -9.72 0.23 -39.98
CA ASN A 778 -10.33 1.21 -40.88
C ASN A 778 -10.03 2.64 -40.38
N ARG A 779 -9.41 3.43 -41.27
CA ARG A 779 -9.03 4.84 -41.10
C ARG A 779 -10.21 5.78 -41.39
N HIS A 780 -10.16 6.97 -40.78
CA HIS A 780 -10.98 8.19 -40.97
C HIS A 780 -12.34 8.19 -40.21
N ALA A 781 -12.82 9.28 -39.58
CA ALA A 781 -12.50 10.70 -39.64
C ALA A 781 -12.68 11.40 -38.27
N ILE A 782 -11.80 12.35 -37.95
CA ILE A 782 -12.01 13.37 -36.91
C ILE A 782 -12.68 14.54 -37.62
N VAL A 783 -13.91 14.87 -37.24
CA VAL A 783 -14.58 16.09 -37.69
C VAL A 783 -14.26 17.20 -36.68
N SER A 784 -13.51 18.20 -37.11
CA SER A 784 -13.38 19.47 -36.42
C SER A 784 -14.50 20.39 -36.89
N ASP A 785 -15.46 20.68 -36.02
CA ASP A 785 -16.36 21.81 -36.22
C ASP A 785 -15.91 22.93 -35.27
N ASP A 786 -15.47 24.01 -35.89
CA ASP A 786 -15.47 25.35 -35.30
C ASP A 786 -16.90 25.91 -35.31
N ASP A 787 -17.12 26.89 -34.43
CA ASP A 787 -18.34 27.62 -34.10
C ASP A 787 -19.29 27.01 -33.02
N PHE A 788 -19.53 27.88 -32.01
CA PHE A 788 -20.35 27.81 -30.78
C PHE A 788 -19.68 27.42 -29.45
#